data_AF-A0A955Z3F6-F1
#
_entry.id   AF-A0A955Z3F6-F1
#
_cell.length_a   1.000
_cell.length_b   1.000
_cell.length_c   1.000
_cell.angle_alpha   90.00
_cell.angle_beta   90.00
_cell.angle_gamma   90.00
#
_symmetry.space_group_name_H-M   'P 1'
#
loop_
_entity.id
_entity.type
_entity.pdbx_description
1 polymer ?
#
loop_
_entity_poly.entity_id
_entity_poly.type
_entity_poly.pdbx_seq_one_letter_code
_entity_poly.pdbx_strand_id
1 'polypeptide(L)'
;MRKLDRVASRCLGLAVAAVTVLACTSTPDEPPGADPTEDGGTADVTPPPPPPGTDGGTGADGGPIDPPKACTKGADCASGVCNEKTGLCEAATCKDGVKNGAESDVDCGGTCNKCDVDKKCALAADCASGVCKDEGNGMRCIAPTSTDGVKNGTETDVDCGGAGNPTCADGKMCAGRDDCASTYCKAGICTAVSPADGVQNGDETDVDCGGAGAARCVDDKMCLVDTDCESDVCKDVGAGLRCQAPSPTDGKKNGTETDVDCGGAGNPGCATGKTCAVNTDCASLGCNYNLKCAAGRSCTARYGGDTCGMGGAGGVGPEQWEDCCAKAPVTPTANPGAGVEVMLDKYQVTAGRMRVFMESIGYDVRGFVQAARAAGQIPAIPGDPAHLVLEPAWDLYLPVSFAGNTDAGEIAERDQGSAVVQPGIYTSVRNHLGGLIFFGNAQSSTGCYVGAPGTHAFRFPNGQQDGAAPDQSQDVYDTKSMQCIDYLVAQAFCVWDGGRLATTQEWLAAWGPAAMPWAAETTRTPRTVTDNSYWGCRFPWATDADQANCGVPWNAAVETIEYADYRYSYEYPKLKNNDYIVFISAPGRTRGRGPAGHADIIGNNYSITSNVTYNADPKAARHGWNGSGSWEVHGYTKGQSRTSMLLNKYGKLGLRCAYP
;
A
#
# COMPACT_ATOMS: atom_id res chain seq x y z
N MET A 1 26.89 -21.64 1.64
CA MET A 1 26.83 -23.11 1.85
C MET A 1 25.48 -23.62 1.32
N ARG A 2 25.42 -24.89 0.86
CA ARG A 2 24.24 -25.75 0.51
C ARG A 2 22.85 -25.06 0.50
N LYS A 3 22.24 -24.86 -0.69
CA LYS A 3 21.32 -25.79 -1.42
C LYS A 3 19.85 -25.68 -0.99
N LEU A 4 18.98 -25.28 -1.92
CA LEU A 4 17.73 -25.99 -2.26
C LEU A 4 17.20 -25.50 -3.62
N ASP A 5 16.49 -26.37 -4.33
CA ASP A 5 16.32 -26.31 -5.79
C ASP A 5 14.97 -25.76 -6.26
N ARG A 6 15.04 -25.20 -7.47
CA ARG A 6 14.03 -25.10 -8.53
C ARG A 6 12.92 -26.17 -8.50
N VAL A 7 11.67 -25.73 -8.74
CA VAL A 7 10.71 -26.41 -9.64
C VAL A 7 10.02 -25.33 -10.49
N ALA A 8 9.69 -25.63 -11.75
CA ALA A 8 9.07 -24.72 -12.70
C ALA A 8 7.58 -25.05 -12.93
N SER A 9 6.83 -24.12 -13.52
CA SER A 9 5.66 -24.46 -14.34
C SER A 9 5.43 -23.45 -15.47
N ARG A 10 5.38 -23.99 -16.69
CA ARG A 10 4.70 -23.41 -17.84
C ARG A 10 3.52 -24.32 -18.18
N CYS A 11 2.32 -23.77 -18.31
CA CYS A 11 1.29 -24.30 -19.21
C CYS A 11 0.49 -23.13 -19.78
N LEU A 12 -0.01 -23.33 -21.00
CA LEU A 12 -0.63 -22.33 -21.86
C LEU A 12 -2.08 -22.77 -22.13
N GLY A 13 -3.05 -21.86 -22.23
CA GLY A 13 -4.42 -22.24 -22.61
C GLY A 13 -5.41 -21.08 -22.68
N LEU A 14 -5.87 -20.76 -23.89
CA LEU A 14 -7.01 -19.87 -24.16
C LEU A 14 -8.35 -20.55 -23.83
N ALA A 15 -9.33 -19.78 -23.34
CA ALA A 15 -10.74 -19.89 -23.76
C ALA A 15 -11.53 -18.63 -23.35
N VAL A 16 -12.62 -18.34 -24.08
CA VAL A 16 -13.51 -17.17 -23.93
C VAL A 16 -14.91 -17.65 -23.54
N ALA A 17 -15.58 -16.97 -22.60
CA ALA A 17 -17.03 -16.65 -22.62
C ALA A 17 -17.52 -16.16 -21.24
N ALA A 18 -18.63 -15.43 -21.22
CA ALA A 18 -19.12 -14.67 -20.07
C ALA A 18 -20.33 -15.31 -19.34
N VAL A 19 -20.73 -14.63 -18.25
CA VAL A 19 -22.08 -14.53 -17.65
C VAL A 19 -22.35 -15.29 -16.33
N THR A 20 -23.00 -14.54 -15.43
CA THR A 20 -23.75 -14.88 -14.20
C THR A 20 -23.04 -15.14 -12.87
N VAL A 21 -23.54 -14.40 -11.87
CA VAL A 21 -23.25 -14.45 -10.44
C VAL A 21 -24.01 -15.62 -9.80
N LEU A 22 -23.37 -16.37 -8.90
CA LEU A 22 -24.06 -17.10 -7.84
C LEU A 22 -23.16 -17.23 -6.61
N ALA A 23 -23.72 -16.95 -5.43
CA ALA A 23 -23.00 -17.03 -4.16
C ALA A 23 -22.93 -18.48 -3.65
N CYS A 24 -21.87 -18.80 -2.90
CA CYS A 24 -21.76 -20.04 -2.12
C CYS A 24 -21.49 -19.69 -0.66
N THR A 25 -22.39 -20.11 0.23
CA THR A 25 -22.12 -20.30 1.66
C THR A 25 -21.80 -21.77 1.91
N SER A 26 -20.97 -22.04 2.94
CA SER A 26 -20.62 -23.41 3.34
C SER A 26 -20.63 -23.56 4.86
N THR A 27 -21.53 -24.38 5.37
CA THR A 27 -21.48 -24.97 6.72
C THR A 27 -20.79 -26.33 6.68
N PRO A 28 -20.06 -26.76 7.72
CA PRO A 28 -19.38 -28.06 7.76
C PRO A 28 -20.27 -29.19 8.31
N ASP A 29 -20.00 -30.43 7.85
CA ASP A 29 -20.65 -31.68 8.29
C ASP A 29 -19.98 -32.33 9.53
N GLU A 30 -20.78 -33.05 10.33
CA GLU A 30 -20.33 -34.11 11.26
C GLU A 30 -20.46 -35.51 10.61
N PRO A 31 -19.63 -36.49 11.02
CA PRO A 31 -20.00 -37.91 10.97
C PRO A 31 -19.54 -38.70 12.25
N PRO A 32 -19.84 -40.00 12.45
CA PRO A 32 -20.95 -40.44 13.31
C PRO A 32 -20.57 -41.48 14.40
N GLY A 33 -21.53 -41.88 15.25
CA GLY A 33 -21.34 -42.88 16.33
C GLY A 33 -21.98 -44.27 16.08
N ALA A 34 -21.80 -45.18 17.05
CA ALA A 34 -22.45 -46.50 17.29
C ALA A 34 -21.77 -47.13 18.56
N ASP A 35 -22.32 -47.98 19.43
CA ASP A 35 -23.65 -48.62 19.60
C ASP A 35 -23.82 -49.09 21.10
N PRO A 36 -24.83 -49.89 21.57
CA PRO A 36 -25.51 -49.59 22.85
C PRO A 36 -25.68 -50.81 23.80
N THR A 37 -26.52 -50.68 24.84
CA THR A 37 -27.46 -51.73 25.30
C THR A 37 -28.69 -51.12 25.97
N GLU A 38 -29.88 -51.60 25.59
CA GLU A 38 -31.21 -51.35 26.23
C GLU A 38 -31.30 -52.12 27.58
N ASP A 39 -32.30 -52.03 28.48
CA ASP A 39 -33.72 -51.59 28.49
C ASP A 39 -34.07 -51.24 29.97
N GLY A 40 -35.06 -50.43 30.38
CA GLY A 40 -36.05 -49.61 29.66
C GLY A 40 -37.10 -49.03 30.64
N GLY A 41 -38.00 -48.14 30.18
CA GLY A 41 -39.09 -47.57 31.00
C GLY A 41 -39.46 -46.12 30.69
N THR A 42 -40.75 -45.84 30.49
CA THR A 42 -41.28 -44.59 29.93
C THR A 42 -41.73 -43.53 30.96
N ALA A 43 -41.89 -42.29 30.44
CA ALA A 43 -42.76 -41.19 30.90
C ALA A 43 -42.11 -40.03 31.70
N ASP A 44 -41.77 -38.99 30.94
CA ASP A 44 -42.23 -37.60 31.09
C ASP A 44 -42.38 -37.01 32.51
N VAL A 45 -41.55 -36.01 32.84
CA VAL A 45 -41.69 -35.17 34.04
C VAL A 45 -41.60 -33.70 33.65
N THR A 46 -42.76 -33.05 33.55
CA THR A 46 -42.90 -31.59 33.50
C THR A 46 -42.57 -30.94 34.86
N PRO A 47 -41.92 -29.76 34.90
CA PRO A 47 -41.69 -29.01 36.14
C PRO A 47 -42.99 -28.31 36.64
N PRO A 48 -43.15 -28.09 37.97
CA PRO A 48 -44.41 -27.63 38.55
C PRO A 48 -44.57 -26.09 38.59
N PRO A 49 -45.80 -25.55 38.41
CA PRO A 49 -46.16 -24.16 38.70
C PRO A 49 -46.61 -23.95 40.18
N PRO A 50 -46.70 -22.70 40.67
CA PRO A 50 -46.98 -22.37 42.07
C PRO A 50 -48.48 -22.38 42.45
N PRO A 51 -48.83 -22.47 43.75
CA PRO A 51 -50.21 -22.54 44.23
C PRO A 51 -50.84 -21.18 44.56
N PRO A 52 -52.16 -21.00 44.33
CA PRO A 52 -52.97 -19.98 44.98
C PRO A 52 -54.13 -20.56 45.84
N GLY A 53 -54.34 -19.95 47.02
CA GLY A 53 -55.67 -19.67 47.61
C GLY A 53 -56.64 -20.80 48.01
N THR A 54 -56.79 -20.97 49.34
CA THR A 54 -58.08 -21.11 50.08
C THR A 54 -59.19 -22.05 49.56
N ASP A 55 -59.51 -23.13 50.29
CA ASP A 55 -60.52 -23.12 51.37
C ASP A 55 -60.84 -24.56 51.89
N GLY A 56 -61.39 -24.66 53.12
CA GLY A 56 -62.28 -25.78 53.48
C GLY A 56 -61.76 -26.92 54.38
N GLY A 57 -61.72 -26.66 55.70
CA GLY A 57 -62.54 -27.45 56.63
C GLY A 57 -62.05 -28.79 57.22
N THR A 58 -61.94 -28.77 58.56
CA THR A 58 -62.14 -29.89 59.52
C THR A 58 -61.09 -31.01 59.61
N GLY A 59 -60.61 -31.26 60.84
CA GLY A 59 -59.79 -32.43 61.16
C GLY A 59 -58.79 -32.21 62.29
N ALA A 60 -59.29 -32.21 63.53
CA ALA A 60 -58.58 -32.25 64.82
C ALA A 60 -57.04 -32.46 64.84
N ASP A 61 -56.36 -31.57 65.56
CA ASP A 61 -55.30 -31.97 66.49
C ASP A 61 -55.36 -31.08 67.75
N GLY A 62 -55.39 -31.72 68.93
CA GLY A 62 -55.78 -31.08 70.18
C GLY A 62 -54.62 -30.67 71.08
N GLY A 63 -54.35 -29.37 71.18
CA GLY A 63 -53.79 -28.77 72.39
C GLY A 63 -54.84 -28.73 73.52
N PRO A 64 -54.47 -28.76 74.80
CA PRO A 64 -55.41 -28.97 75.89
C PRO A 64 -56.37 -27.78 76.04
N ILE A 65 -57.64 -28.02 75.70
CA ILE A 65 -58.73 -27.13 76.06
C ILE A 65 -58.98 -27.34 77.56
N ASP A 66 -58.47 -26.43 78.40
CA ASP A 66 -58.83 -26.41 79.82
C ASP A 66 -60.36 -26.20 79.92
N PRO A 67 -61.14 -27.10 80.55
CA PRO A 67 -62.55 -26.84 80.83
C PRO A 67 -62.67 -25.59 81.71
N PRO A 68 -63.80 -24.85 81.69
CA PRO A 68 -63.91 -23.51 82.26
C PRO A 68 -63.48 -23.45 83.73
N LYS A 69 -62.22 -23.08 83.91
CA LYS A 69 -61.53 -23.05 85.20
C LYS A 69 -61.66 -21.65 85.75
N ALA A 70 -62.23 -21.55 86.95
CA ALA A 70 -62.33 -20.28 87.65
C ALA A 70 -60.93 -19.74 87.97
N CYS A 71 -60.71 -18.46 87.71
CA CYS A 71 -59.44 -17.77 87.90
C CYS A 71 -59.64 -16.44 88.63
N THR A 72 -58.59 -15.99 89.30
CA THR A 72 -58.51 -14.71 90.02
C THR A 72 -57.37 -13.82 89.52
N LYS A 73 -56.47 -14.39 88.73
CA LYS A 73 -55.31 -13.74 88.09
C LYS A 73 -54.85 -14.62 86.92
N GLY A 74 -54.13 -14.04 85.96
CA GLY A 74 -53.66 -14.76 84.77
C GLY A 74 -52.86 -16.05 85.07
N ALA A 75 -52.07 -16.06 86.15
CA ALA A 75 -51.28 -17.22 86.58
C ALA A 75 -52.11 -18.45 87.01
N ASP A 76 -53.43 -18.32 87.18
CA ASP A 76 -54.32 -19.45 87.48
C ASP A 76 -54.68 -20.24 86.20
N CYS A 77 -54.39 -19.68 85.01
CA CYS A 77 -54.76 -20.19 83.68
C CYS A 77 -53.55 -20.69 82.89
N ALA A 78 -53.70 -21.81 82.16
CA ALA A 78 -52.63 -22.32 81.29
C ALA A 78 -52.28 -21.37 80.13
N SER A 79 -53.23 -20.56 79.68
CA SER A 79 -53.05 -19.47 78.70
C SER A 79 -52.43 -18.20 79.29
N GLY A 80 -52.33 -18.07 80.61
CA GLY A 80 -51.95 -16.81 81.26
C GLY A 80 -53.04 -15.72 81.25
N VAL A 81 -54.18 -15.94 80.58
CA VAL A 81 -55.27 -14.95 80.44
C VAL A 81 -56.46 -15.34 81.30
N CYS A 82 -56.77 -14.47 82.27
CA CYS A 82 -57.97 -14.57 83.10
C CYS A 82 -58.87 -13.36 82.82
N ASN A 83 -60.08 -13.59 82.32
CA ASN A 83 -61.01 -12.50 82.04
C ASN A 83 -61.63 -12.00 83.35
N GLU A 84 -61.20 -10.82 83.81
CA GLU A 84 -61.62 -10.21 85.08
C GLU A 84 -63.13 -9.97 85.21
N LYS A 85 -63.88 -9.93 84.09
CA LYS A 85 -65.34 -9.74 84.09
C LYS A 85 -66.12 -11.04 84.24
N THR A 86 -65.55 -12.17 83.83
CA THR A 86 -66.21 -13.50 83.86
C THR A 86 -65.60 -14.43 84.91
N GLY A 87 -64.37 -14.15 85.37
CA GLY A 87 -63.63 -14.99 86.30
C GLY A 87 -63.19 -16.32 85.70
N LEU A 88 -63.06 -16.41 84.37
CA LEU A 88 -62.73 -17.64 83.64
C LEU A 88 -61.47 -17.46 82.79
N CYS A 89 -60.74 -18.56 82.62
CA CYS A 89 -59.60 -18.63 81.71
C CYS A 89 -60.08 -18.54 80.25
N GLU A 90 -59.44 -17.68 79.46
CA GLU A 90 -59.67 -17.57 78.01
C GLU A 90 -58.56 -18.26 77.23
N ALA A 91 -58.83 -18.63 75.98
CA ALA A 91 -57.81 -19.21 75.10
C ALA A 91 -56.78 -18.15 74.71
N ALA A 92 -55.52 -18.58 74.55
CA ALA A 92 -54.44 -17.76 74.03
C ALA A 92 -54.78 -17.21 72.63
N THR A 93 -54.57 -15.91 72.39
CA THR A 93 -54.76 -15.27 71.07
C THR A 93 -53.67 -14.26 70.79
N CYS A 94 -53.32 -14.08 69.51
CA CYS A 94 -52.25 -13.20 69.03
C CYS A 94 -52.42 -11.67 69.29
N LYS A 95 -53.31 -11.27 70.20
CA LYS A 95 -53.70 -9.89 70.55
C LYS A 95 -54.26 -9.78 71.99
N ASP A 96 -53.95 -10.71 72.89
CA ASP A 96 -54.47 -10.71 74.26
C ASP A 96 -53.58 -9.95 75.27
N GLY A 97 -52.41 -9.46 74.83
CA GLY A 97 -51.48 -8.67 75.65
C GLY A 97 -50.56 -9.50 76.54
N VAL A 98 -50.57 -10.83 76.42
CA VAL A 98 -49.76 -11.75 77.23
C VAL A 98 -48.99 -12.70 76.34
N LYS A 99 -47.65 -12.72 76.44
CA LYS A 99 -46.83 -13.70 75.73
C LYS A 99 -47.22 -15.13 76.12
N ASN A 100 -47.98 -15.82 75.28
CA ASN A 100 -48.51 -17.15 75.52
C ASN A 100 -48.55 -17.99 74.23
N GLY A 101 -49.17 -19.17 74.28
CA GLY A 101 -49.37 -20.01 73.09
C GLY A 101 -48.09 -20.34 72.33
N ALA A 102 -48.05 -19.95 71.05
CA ALA A 102 -46.92 -20.15 70.14
C ALA A 102 -46.05 -18.89 69.93
N GLU A 103 -46.27 -17.83 70.71
CA GLU A 103 -45.66 -16.52 70.48
C GLU A 103 -44.17 -16.44 70.84
N SER A 104 -43.42 -15.64 70.08
CA SER A 104 -42.00 -15.38 70.34
C SER A 104 -41.77 -14.10 71.15
N ASP A 105 -42.66 -13.11 71.04
CA ASP A 105 -42.83 -12.00 71.97
C ASP A 105 -44.32 -11.69 72.14
N VAL A 106 -44.68 -10.82 73.09
CA VAL A 106 -46.10 -10.46 73.36
C VAL A 106 -46.83 -10.07 72.06
N ASP A 107 -47.91 -10.80 71.75
CA ASP A 107 -48.81 -10.62 70.60
C ASP A 107 -48.16 -10.87 69.21
N CYS A 108 -46.99 -11.54 69.13
CA CYS A 108 -46.32 -11.77 67.83
C CYS A 108 -45.38 -13.01 67.77
N GLY A 109 -45.11 -13.46 66.54
CA GLY A 109 -44.23 -14.59 66.23
C GLY A 109 -44.91 -15.97 66.26
N GLY A 110 -44.20 -17.01 65.84
CA GLY A 110 -44.74 -18.36 65.68
C GLY A 110 -45.86 -18.41 64.65
N THR A 111 -47.07 -18.76 65.09
CA THR A 111 -48.28 -18.76 64.24
C THR A 111 -49.00 -17.41 64.18
N CYS A 112 -48.52 -16.41 64.91
CA CYS A 112 -49.09 -15.07 64.94
C CYS A 112 -48.46 -14.16 63.86
N ASN A 113 -48.89 -12.90 63.83
CA ASN A 113 -48.26 -11.90 62.97
C ASN A 113 -46.76 -11.78 63.30
N LYS A 114 -45.95 -11.48 62.28
CA LYS A 114 -44.53 -11.22 62.44
C LYS A 114 -44.29 -10.04 63.39
N CYS A 115 -43.34 -10.23 64.29
CA CYS A 115 -42.84 -9.23 65.22
C CYS A 115 -42.06 -8.11 64.51
N ASP A 116 -42.25 -6.88 64.97
CA ASP A 116 -41.42 -5.73 64.61
C ASP A 116 -39.99 -5.84 65.17
N VAL A 117 -39.12 -4.90 64.80
CA VAL A 117 -37.74 -4.79 65.32
C VAL A 117 -37.73 -4.65 66.86
N ASP A 118 -36.64 -5.11 67.48
CA ASP A 118 -36.37 -5.20 68.92
C ASP A 118 -37.23 -6.20 69.72
N LYS A 119 -38.27 -6.77 69.11
CA LYS A 119 -39.09 -7.83 69.72
C LYS A 119 -38.33 -9.15 69.80
N LYS A 120 -38.67 -10.00 70.78
CA LYS A 120 -38.09 -11.34 70.93
C LYS A 120 -38.52 -12.29 69.83
N CYS A 121 -37.60 -13.14 69.38
CA CYS A 121 -37.84 -14.15 68.36
C CYS A 121 -37.22 -15.49 68.74
N ALA A 122 -37.74 -16.58 68.18
CA ALA A 122 -37.14 -17.90 68.22
C ALA A 122 -36.59 -18.30 66.84
N LEU A 123 -37.23 -17.85 65.76
CA LEU A 123 -36.90 -18.14 64.38
C LEU A 123 -36.91 -16.86 63.52
N ALA A 124 -36.17 -16.88 62.41
CA ALA A 124 -36.21 -15.85 61.36
C ALA A 124 -37.64 -15.55 60.88
N ALA A 125 -38.50 -16.58 60.79
CA ALA A 125 -39.89 -16.47 60.39
C ALA A 125 -40.74 -15.60 61.33
N ASP A 126 -40.36 -15.47 62.61
CA ASP A 126 -41.07 -14.66 63.58
C ASP A 126 -40.94 -13.16 63.30
N CYS A 127 -39.94 -12.74 62.51
CA CYS A 127 -39.57 -11.34 62.34
C CYS A 127 -40.06 -10.73 61.02
N ALA A 128 -40.52 -9.48 61.09
CA ALA A 128 -40.93 -8.71 59.91
C ALA A 128 -39.77 -8.54 58.90
N SER A 129 -38.56 -8.29 59.41
CA SER A 129 -37.30 -8.26 58.64
C SER A 129 -36.82 -9.62 58.14
N GLY A 130 -37.34 -10.73 58.68
CA GLY A 130 -36.77 -12.06 58.48
C GLY A 130 -35.49 -12.34 59.26
N VAL A 131 -35.01 -11.40 60.09
CA VAL A 131 -33.72 -11.52 60.79
C VAL A 131 -33.93 -11.66 62.29
N CYS A 132 -33.67 -12.85 62.81
CA CYS A 132 -33.67 -13.16 64.23
C CYS A 132 -32.23 -13.43 64.69
N LYS A 133 -31.63 -12.53 65.48
CA LYS A 133 -30.22 -12.61 65.93
C LYS A 133 -30.10 -12.16 67.40
N ASP A 134 -29.03 -12.56 68.09
CA ASP A 134 -28.72 -12.12 69.47
C ASP A 134 -27.60 -11.08 69.45
N GLU A 135 -27.91 -9.85 69.85
CA GLU A 135 -26.94 -8.75 70.04
C GLU A 135 -26.45 -8.63 71.50
N GLY A 136 -26.46 -9.74 72.25
CA GLY A 136 -26.01 -9.82 73.63
C GLY A 136 -27.11 -9.59 74.68
N ASN A 137 -28.38 -9.57 74.26
CA ASN A 137 -29.55 -9.38 75.13
C ASN A 137 -30.69 -10.37 74.79
N GLY A 138 -30.35 -11.52 74.20
CA GLY A 138 -31.25 -12.57 73.72
C GLY A 138 -31.72 -12.34 72.28
N MET A 139 -32.12 -13.43 71.63
CA MET A 139 -32.63 -13.45 70.25
C MET A 139 -33.77 -12.44 70.04
N ARG A 140 -33.54 -11.48 69.12
CA ARG A 140 -34.49 -10.42 68.74
C ARG A 140 -34.56 -10.22 67.24
N CYS A 141 -35.68 -9.66 66.81
CA CYS A 141 -35.88 -9.18 65.46
C CYS A 141 -35.05 -7.92 65.23
N ILE A 142 -34.19 -7.94 64.23
CA ILE A 142 -33.26 -6.83 63.95
C ILE A 142 -33.71 -6.10 62.69
N ALA A 143 -33.40 -4.81 62.59
CA ALA A 143 -33.64 -4.04 61.37
C ALA A 143 -32.92 -4.70 60.17
N PRO A 144 -33.52 -4.66 58.97
CA PRO A 144 -32.86 -5.16 57.76
C PRO A 144 -31.54 -4.42 57.51
N THR A 145 -30.49 -5.13 57.12
CA THR A 145 -29.20 -4.55 56.75
C THR A 145 -28.64 -5.24 55.51
N SER A 146 -27.90 -4.51 54.68
CA SER A 146 -27.34 -4.96 53.41
C SER A 146 -26.21 -6.02 53.47
N THR A 147 -26.14 -6.76 54.58
CA THR A 147 -25.23 -7.89 54.84
C THR A 147 -25.82 -8.87 55.86
N ASP A 148 -27.14 -8.95 56.01
CA ASP A 148 -27.77 -9.78 57.05
C ASP A 148 -28.02 -11.25 56.64
N GLY A 149 -27.94 -11.57 55.35
CA GLY A 149 -28.14 -12.89 54.76
C GLY A 149 -29.55 -13.14 54.20
N VAL A 150 -30.44 -12.13 54.19
CA VAL A 150 -31.86 -12.28 53.82
C VAL A 150 -32.29 -11.14 52.89
N LYS A 151 -32.78 -11.48 51.69
CA LYS A 151 -33.38 -10.50 50.76
C LYS A 151 -34.57 -9.77 51.43
N ASN A 152 -34.35 -8.55 51.90
CA ASN A 152 -35.31 -7.76 52.65
C ASN A 152 -35.16 -6.25 52.37
N GLY A 153 -35.90 -5.39 53.08
CA GLY A 153 -35.74 -3.94 52.95
C GLY A 153 -35.96 -3.42 51.52
N THR A 154 -34.94 -2.79 50.94
CA THR A 154 -34.91 -2.26 49.56
C THR A 154 -34.19 -3.18 48.56
N GLU A 155 -33.76 -4.37 48.97
CA GLU A 155 -32.86 -5.24 48.20
C GLU A 155 -33.48 -5.88 46.96
N THR A 156 -32.69 -5.97 45.88
CA THR A 156 -33.11 -6.65 44.65
C THR A 156 -32.56 -8.07 44.52
N ASP A 157 -31.48 -8.42 45.23
CA ASP A 157 -31.09 -9.80 45.57
C ASP A 157 -30.54 -9.84 47.01
N VAL A 158 -30.32 -11.01 47.59
CA VAL A 158 -29.82 -11.18 48.97
C VAL A 158 -28.55 -10.35 49.18
N ASP A 159 -28.59 -9.44 50.14
CA ASP A 159 -27.51 -8.54 50.55
C ASP A 159 -27.04 -7.55 49.46
N CYS A 160 -27.82 -7.30 48.38
CA CYS A 160 -27.40 -6.38 47.32
C CYS A 160 -28.53 -5.76 46.47
N GLY A 161 -28.19 -4.66 45.81
CA GLY A 161 -29.02 -3.92 44.85
C GLY A 161 -30.17 -3.14 45.51
N GLY A 162 -30.75 -2.20 44.78
CA GLY A 162 -31.69 -1.22 45.33
C GLY A 162 -31.02 -0.10 46.13
N ALA A 163 -31.81 0.94 46.43
CA ALA A 163 -31.28 2.17 47.02
C ALA A 163 -30.73 1.94 48.44
N GLY A 164 -29.44 2.31 48.64
CA GLY A 164 -28.73 2.23 49.91
C GLY A 164 -27.85 0.99 50.10
N ASN A 165 -27.91 0.03 49.17
CA ASN A 165 -27.25 -1.28 49.27
C ASN A 165 -26.00 -1.35 48.37
N PRO A 166 -25.06 -2.28 48.58
CA PRO A 166 -23.96 -2.52 47.66
C PRO A 166 -24.49 -3.09 46.34
N THR A 167 -23.74 -2.91 45.26
CA THR A 167 -24.12 -3.45 43.94
C THR A 167 -23.95 -4.96 43.88
N CYS A 168 -24.90 -5.61 43.21
CA CYS A 168 -24.92 -7.04 42.96
C CYS A 168 -23.89 -7.46 41.91
N ALA A 169 -23.23 -8.61 42.13
CA ALA A 169 -22.37 -9.26 41.16
C ALA A 169 -23.17 -9.94 40.04
N ASP A 170 -22.50 -10.36 38.96
CA ASP A 170 -23.16 -11.04 37.84
C ASP A 170 -23.85 -12.35 38.27
N GLY A 171 -25.00 -12.64 37.66
CA GLY A 171 -25.89 -13.77 37.98
C GLY A 171 -26.92 -13.47 39.09
N LYS A 172 -26.88 -12.29 39.71
CA LYS A 172 -27.81 -11.84 40.77
C LYS A 172 -29.01 -11.06 40.23
N MET A 173 -30.11 -11.00 40.97
CA MET A 173 -31.32 -10.25 40.60
C MET A 173 -31.16 -8.73 40.71
N CYS A 174 -31.82 -8.01 39.82
CA CYS A 174 -31.86 -6.54 39.75
C CYS A 174 -33.22 -6.02 39.27
N ALA A 175 -33.58 -4.82 39.69
CA ALA A 175 -34.71 -4.04 39.17
C ALA A 175 -34.26 -2.93 38.20
N GLY A 176 -33.01 -2.48 38.27
CA GLY A 176 -32.41 -1.50 37.38
C GLY A 176 -30.90 -1.63 37.26
N ARG A 177 -30.29 -0.89 36.33
CA ARG A 177 -28.84 -0.92 36.07
C ARG A 177 -27.98 -0.56 37.29
N ASP A 178 -28.46 0.37 38.12
CA ASP A 178 -27.73 0.90 39.26
C ASP A 178 -27.62 -0.14 40.40
N ASP A 179 -28.36 -1.26 40.31
CA ASP A 179 -28.25 -2.40 41.23
C ASP A 179 -27.03 -3.28 40.92
N CYS A 180 -26.47 -3.21 39.71
CA CYS A 180 -25.46 -4.15 39.22
C CYS A 180 -24.05 -3.57 39.22
N ALA A 181 -23.07 -4.37 39.62
CA ALA A 181 -21.65 -3.99 39.58
C ALA A 181 -21.15 -3.80 38.13
N SER A 182 -21.72 -4.56 37.19
CA SER A 182 -21.53 -4.39 35.74
C SER A 182 -22.28 -3.19 35.15
N THR A 183 -23.16 -2.54 35.92
CA THR A 183 -24.19 -1.59 35.45
C THR A 183 -25.16 -2.14 34.40
N TYR A 184 -25.23 -3.47 34.21
CA TYR A 184 -26.08 -4.08 33.19
C TYR A 184 -27.07 -5.08 33.78
N CYS A 185 -28.35 -4.68 33.84
CA CYS A 185 -29.47 -5.48 34.31
C CYS A 185 -30.28 -6.02 33.11
N LYS A 186 -30.05 -7.27 32.72
CA LYS A 186 -30.71 -7.92 31.57
C LYS A 186 -31.79 -8.88 32.06
N ALA A 187 -33.04 -8.67 31.65
CA ALA A 187 -34.19 -9.50 32.06
C ALA A 187 -34.33 -9.68 33.60
N GLY A 188 -33.92 -8.68 34.39
CA GLY A 188 -33.93 -8.73 35.85
C GLY A 188 -32.74 -9.45 36.49
N ILE A 189 -31.68 -9.72 35.74
CA ILE A 189 -30.43 -10.33 36.23
C ILE A 189 -29.21 -9.48 35.83
N CYS A 190 -28.34 -9.19 36.79
CA CYS A 190 -27.05 -8.57 36.55
C CYS A 190 -26.20 -9.48 35.67
N THR A 191 -25.78 -8.97 34.53
CA THR A 191 -25.01 -9.73 33.53
C THR A 191 -23.70 -9.02 33.27
N ALA A 192 -22.64 -9.78 32.99
CA ALA A 192 -21.39 -9.20 32.52
C ALA A 192 -21.64 -8.39 31.25
N VAL A 193 -21.08 -7.18 31.19
CA VAL A 193 -21.04 -6.37 29.97
C VAL A 193 -20.31 -7.14 28.88
N SER A 194 -20.92 -7.25 27.70
CA SER A 194 -20.38 -8.03 26.58
C SER A 194 -20.40 -7.17 25.32
N PRO A 195 -19.32 -7.11 24.52
CA PRO A 195 -19.20 -6.17 23.38
C PRO A 195 -20.06 -6.48 22.13
N ALA A 196 -21.22 -7.13 22.34
CA ALA A 196 -22.12 -7.72 21.36
C ALA A 196 -23.45 -8.14 22.03
N ASP A 197 -23.91 -7.41 23.05
CA ASP A 197 -25.07 -7.78 23.88
C ASP A 197 -26.40 -7.07 23.50
N GLY A 198 -26.35 -6.14 22.55
CA GLY A 198 -27.48 -5.38 22.01
C GLY A 198 -27.66 -4.00 22.65
N VAL A 199 -26.75 -3.54 23.50
CA VAL A 199 -26.90 -2.30 24.29
C VAL A 199 -25.56 -1.58 24.42
N GLN A 200 -25.49 -0.32 23.98
CA GLN A 200 -24.30 0.52 24.16
C GLN A 200 -23.88 0.59 25.63
N ASN A 201 -22.80 -0.09 26.00
CA ASN A 201 -22.31 -0.17 27.38
C ASN A 201 -20.78 -0.39 27.45
N GLY A 202 -20.20 -0.47 28.66
CA GLY A 202 -18.75 -0.66 28.82
C GLY A 202 -17.95 0.52 28.25
N ASP A 203 -17.04 0.24 27.32
CA ASP A 203 -16.23 1.21 26.58
C ASP A 203 -16.73 1.49 25.13
N GLU A 204 -17.91 0.99 24.77
CA GLU A 204 -18.52 1.14 23.44
C GLU A 204 -18.93 2.58 23.10
N THR A 205 -18.68 2.99 21.86
CA THR A 205 -18.99 4.34 21.37
C THR A 205 -20.27 4.43 20.52
N ASP A 206 -20.77 3.29 20.03
CA ASP A 206 -22.16 3.05 19.60
C ASP A 206 -22.58 1.63 20.02
N VAL A 207 -23.83 1.22 19.84
CA VAL A 207 -24.33 -0.11 20.25
C VAL A 207 -23.50 -1.22 19.62
N ASP A 208 -22.89 -2.06 20.47
CA ASP A 208 -22.06 -3.23 20.11
C ASP A 208 -20.78 -2.90 19.31
N CYS A 209 -20.29 -1.65 19.34
CA CYS A 209 -19.06 -1.27 18.63
C CYS A 209 -18.29 -0.06 19.20
N GLY A 210 -17.01 0.03 18.83
CA GLY A 210 -16.08 1.07 19.25
C GLY A 210 -15.47 0.81 20.64
N GLY A 211 -14.47 1.62 21.02
CA GLY A 211 -13.65 1.33 22.19
C GLY A 211 -12.59 0.25 21.93
N ALA A 212 -12.00 -0.26 23.01
CA ALA A 212 -10.97 -1.30 22.97
C ALA A 212 -11.54 -2.72 23.13
N GLY A 213 -12.73 -2.86 23.74
CA GLY A 213 -13.39 -4.14 23.96
C GLY A 213 -14.20 -4.68 22.77
N ALA A 214 -14.76 -3.80 21.92
CA ALA A 214 -15.73 -4.17 20.90
C ALA A 214 -15.16 -4.27 19.47
N ALA A 215 -16.01 -4.71 18.54
CA ALA A 215 -15.72 -4.60 17.12
C ALA A 215 -15.66 -3.12 16.69
N ARG A 216 -14.93 -2.83 15.60
CA ARG A 216 -14.94 -1.46 15.06
C ARG A 216 -16.31 -1.17 14.44
N CYS A 217 -16.78 0.04 14.63
CA CYS A 217 -18.03 0.54 14.08
C CYS A 217 -17.96 0.75 12.57
N VAL A 218 -19.03 0.32 11.88
CA VAL A 218 -19.30 0.65 10.48
C VAL A 218 -19.63 2.14 10.30
N ASP A 219 -19.72 2.62 9.06
CA ASP A 219 -20.07 4.01 8.74
C ASP A 219 -21.38 4.51 9.41
N ASP A 220 -21.46 5.82 9.64
CA ASP A 220 -22.52 6.58 10.31
C ASP A 220 -22.82 6.23 11.78
N LYS A 221 -22.19 5.21 12.34
CA LYS A 221 -22.16 4.92 13.78
C LYS A 221 -21.41 6.00 14.58
N MET A 222 -21.76 6.19 15.84
CA MET A 222 -21.05 7.11 16.74
C MET A 222 -19.62 6.62 17.06
N CYS A 223 -18.73 7.57 17.34
CA CYS A 223 -17.34 7.31 17.69
C CYS A 223 -16.78 8.41 18.60
N LEU A 224 -15.65 8.14 19.24
CA LEU A 224 -14.84 9.12 19.99
C LEU A 224 -13.45 9.28 19.38
N VAL A 225 -12.90 8.22 18.79
CA VAL A 225 -11.56 8.20 18.16
C VAL A 225 -11.59 7.39 16.86
N ASP A 226 -10.63 7.67 15.97
CA ASP A 226 -10.49 6.95 14.69
C ASP A 226 -10.39 5.42 14.84
N THR A 227 -9.78 4.95 15.93
CA THR A 227 -9.66 3.51 16.23
C THR A 227 -11.02 2.82 16.43
N ASP A 228 -12.07 3.57 16.74
CA ASP A 228 -13.42 3.03 16.87
C ASP A 228 -14.02 2.62 15.53
N CYS A 229 -13.60 3.21 14.40
CA CYS A 229 -14.26 3.08 13.10
C CYS A 229 -13.54 2.11 12.17
N GLU A 230 -14.23 1.22 11.45
CA GLU A 230 -13.62 0.31 10.47
C GLU A 230 -12.76 1.04 9.42
N SER A 231 -13.15 2.28 9.09
CA SER A 231 -12.48 3.17 8.14
C SER A 231 -11.25 3.91 8.67
N ASP A 232 -10.94 3.85 9.98
CA ASP A 232 -9.99 4.75 10.64
C ASP A 232 -10.36 6.25 10.57
N VAL A 233 -11.63 6.60 10.36
CA VAL A 233 -12.11 7.99 10.25
C VAL A 233 -13.30 8.28 11.18
N CYS A 234 -13.03 8.97 12.28
CA CYS A 234 -14.05 9.53 13.19
C CYS A 234 -14.14 11.06 13.02
N LYS A 235 -15.27 11.58 12.51
CA LYS A 235 -15.44 13.02 12.20
C LYS A 235 -16.80 13.56 12.63
N ASP A 236 -16.85 14.83 13.02
CA ASP A 236 -18.12 15.51 13.33
C ASP A 236 -18.82 15.89 12.02
N VAL A 237 -20.01 15.34 11.82
CA VAL A 237 -20.87 15.61 10.65
C VAL A 237 -21.96 16.65 10.92
N GLY A 238 -21.84 17.41 12.01
CA GLY A 238 -22.86 18.35 12.49
C GLY A 238 -24.01 17.67 13.25
N ALA A 239 -23.94 16.36 13.41
CA ALA A 239 -24.83 15.53 14.22
C ALA A 239 -24.06 14.67 15.24
N GLY A 240 -22.86 15.16 15.65
CA GLY A 240 -21.91 14.46 16.50
C GLY A 240 -20.80 13.76 15.72
N LEU A 241 -19.80 13.28 16.45
CA LEU A 241 -18.72 12.42 15.93
C LEU A 241 -19.31 11.10 15.43
N ARG A 242 -19.05 10.79 14.15
CA ARG A 242 -19.47 9.55 13.50
C ARG A 242 -18.35 8.96 12.65
N CYS A 243 -18.38 7.65 12.50
CA CYS A 243 -17.58 6.93 11.55
C CYS A 243 -17.97 7.33 10.13
N GLN A 244 -16.98 7.60 9.28
CA GLN A 244 -17.21 8.03 7.90
C GLN A 244 -16.50 7.08 6.93
N ALA A 245 -17.11 6.91 5.76
CA ALA A 245 -16.54 6.08 4.70
C ALA A 245 -15.12 6.57 4.32
N PRO A 246 -14.19 5.66 3.99
CA PRO A 246 -12.88 6.00 3.43
C PRO A 246 -12.99 6.99 2.26
N SER A 247 -12.14 8.03 2.25
CA SER A 247 -12.12 9.04 1.20
C SER A 247 -10.69 9.53 0.95
N PRO A 248 -10.25 9.71 -0.31
CA PRO A 248 -8.89 10.15 -0.65
C PRO A 248 -8.62 11.65 -0.42
N THR A 249 -9.14 12.17 0.68
CA THR A 249 -8.91 13.49 1.28
C THR A 249 -9.14 13.45 2.80
N ASP A 250 -9.16 12.27 3.42
CA ASP A 250 -9.53 12.08 4.82
C ASP A 250 -8.34 12.15 5.78
N GLY A 251 -7.10 12.04 5.27
CA GLY A 251 -5.85 12.11 6.00
C GLY A 251 -5.31 10.75 6.46
N LYS A 252 -5.91 9.63 6.04
CA LYS A 252 -5.54 8.27 6.40
C LYS A 252 -4.96 7.52 5.21
N LYS A 253 -4.54 6.27 5.46
CA LYS A 253 -4.30 5.26 4.43
C LYS A 253 -5.28 4.13 4.68
N ASN A 254 -6.44 4.16 4.03
CA ASN A 254 -7.56 3.25 4.27
C ASN A 254 -8.20 2.78 2.95
N GLY A 255 -9.28 2.01 3.02
CA GLY A 255 -10.01 1.55 1.83
C GLY A 255 -9.13 0.84 0.80
N THR A 256 -9.04 1.39 -0.41
CA THR A 256 -8.24 0.86 -1.53
C THR A 256 -6.83 1.47 -1.63
N GLU A 257 -6.44 2.37 -0.73
CA GLU A 257 -5.27 3.25 -0.88
C GLU A 257 -3.92 2.55 -0.75
N THR A 258 -2.95 2.98 -1.57
CA THR A 258 -1.57 2.47 -1.51
C THR A 258 -0.62 3.38 -0.73
N ASP A 259 -0.93 4.68 -0.63
CA ASP A 259 -0.33 5.63 0.31
C ASP A 259 -1.42 6.60 0.81
N VAL A 260 -1.11 7.45 1.79
CA VAL A 260 -2.11 8.35 2.40
C VAL A 260 -2.78 9.24 1.35
N ASP A 261 -4.12 9.21 1.32
CA ASP A 261 -5.01 9.93 0.39
C ASP A 261 -4.82 9.60 -1.11
N CYS A 262 -4.12 8.51 -1.48
CA CYS A 262 -3.81 8.25 -2.89
C CYS A 262 -3.50 6.80 -3.29
N GLY A 263 -3.61 6.55 -4.60
CA GLY A 263 -3.30 5.28 -5.25
C GLY A 263 -4.33 4.18 -4.99
N GLY A 264 -4.29 3.10 -5.75
CA GLY A 264 -5.34 2.09 -5.76
C GLY A 264 -6.61 2.53 -6.52
N ALA A 265 -7.57 1.62 -6.61
CA ALA A 265 -8.76 1.81 -7.44
C ALA A 265 -9.70 2.89 -6.85
N GLY A 266 -10.09 3.87 -7.67
CA GLY A 266 -10.99 4.96 -7.31
C GLY A 266 -10.31 6.25 -6.84
N ASN A 267 -9.01 6.20 -6.53
CA ASN A 267 -8.28 7.28 -5.88
C ASN A 267 -7.42 8.09 -6.88
N PRO A 268 -7.02 9.33 -6.54
CA PRO A 268 -6.05 10.08 -7.33
C PRO A 268 -4.69 9.39 -7.33
N GLY A 269 -3.96 9.52 -8.44
CA GLY A 269 -2.59 8.98 -8.54
C GLY A 269 -1.63 9.69 -7.58
N CYS A 270 -0.88 8.90 -6.81
CA CYS A 270 0.12 9.36 -5.87
C CYS A 270 1.28 10.12 -6.55
N ALA A 271 1.83 11.11 -5.82
CA ALA A 271 3.03 11.84 -6.22
C ALA A 271 4.31 10.99 -6.09
N THR A 272 5.40 11.43 -6.74
CA THR A 272 6.73 10.78 -6.70
C THR A 272 7.19 10.48 -5.27
N GLY A 273 7.72 9.28 -5.04
CA GLY A 273 8.23 8.83 -3.74
C GLY A 273 7.17 8.31 -2.75
N LYS A 274 5.87 8.48 -3.03
CA LYS A 274 4.78 7.78 -2.32
C LYS A 274 4.74 6.29 -2.69
N THR A 275 4.07 5.49 -1.88
CA THR A 275 3.97 4.03 -1.99
C THR A 275 2.92 3.59 -3.02
N CYS A 276 3.22 2.54 -3.77
CA CYS A 276 2.36 1.99 -4.82
C CYS A 276 2.45 0.46 -4.86
N ALA A 277 1.43 -0.18 -5.41
CA ALA A 277 1.40 -1.61 -5.73
C ALA A 277 1.46 -1.86 -7.25
N VAL A 278 0.87 -0.97 -8.04
CA VAL A 278 0.82 -1.01 -9.51
C VAL A 278 1.09 0.37 -10.12
N ASN A 279 1.44 0.39 -11.41
CA ASN A 279 1.76 1.63 -12.13
C ASN A 279 0.67 2.71 -12.07
N THR A 280 -0.60 2.30 -12.11
CA THR A 280 -1.76 3.20 -12.10
C THR A 280 -1.99 3.91 -10.76
N ASP A 281 -1.34 3.46 -9.68
CA ASP A 281 -1.43 4.12 -8.37
C ASP A 281 -0.68 5.45 -8.35
N CYS A 282 0.15 5.73 -9.35
CA CYS A 282 1.03 6.88 -9.41
C CYS A 282 0.56 7.87 -10.48
N ALA A 283 0.63 9.18 -10.19
CA ALA A 283 0.35 10.23 -11.17
C ALA A 283 1.26 10.16 -12.42
N SER A 284 2.48 9.63 -12.27
CA SER A 284 3.42 9.39 -13.37
C SER A 284 3.02 8.20 -14.27
N LEU A 285 2.10 7.34 -13.81
CA LEU A 285 1.83 5.98 -14.30
C LEU A 285 3.06 5.05 -14.20
N GLY A 286 3.89 5.21 -13.17
CA GLY A 286 5.06 4.34 -12.93
C GLY A 286 5.30 4.04 -11.45
N CYS A 287 5.16 2.77 -11.07
CA CYS A 287 5.58 2.24 -9.77
C CYS A 287 6.94 1.55 -9.93
N ASN A 288 7.96 1.99 -9.20
CA ASN A 288 9.31 1.46 -9.33
C ASN A 288 9.56 0.19 -8.54
N TYR A 289 10.74 -0.40 -8.76
CA TYR A 289 11.21 -1.63 -8.10
C TYR A 289 11.12 -1.59 -6.55
N ASN A 290 11.23 -0.42 -5.94
CA ASN A 290 11.13 -0.25 -4.48
C ASN A 290 9.69 0.02 -4.00
N LEU A 291 8.69 -0.25 -4.84
CA LEU A 291 7.26 0.01 -4.61
C LEU A 291 6.97 1.49 -4.31
N LYS A 292 7.73 2.39 -4.95
CA LYS A 292 7.54 3.84 -4.87
C LYS A 292 7.22 4.44 -6.24
N CYS A 293 6.40 5.48 -6.26
CA CYS A 293 6.07 6.20 -7.48
C CYS A 293 7.31 6.86 -8.09
N ALA A 294 7.65 6.46 -9.31
CA ALA A 294 8.80 6.94 -10.07
C ALA A 294 8.55 8.37 -10.59
N ALA A 295 9.63 9.12 -10.84
CA ALA A 295 9.55 10.46 -11.42
C ALA A 295 9.02 10.47 -12.88
N GLY A 296 9.04 9.32 -13.56
CA GLY A 296 8.44 9.09 -14.87
C GLY A 296 8.14 7.60 -15.08
N ARG A 297 7.16 7.29 -15.93
CA ARG A 297 6.73 5.90 -16.20
C ARG A 297 7.82 5.01 -16.80
N SER A 298 8.80 5.59 -17.49
CA SER A 298 9.94 4.85 -18.00
C SER A 298 10.90 4.34 -16.90
N CYS A 299 10.86 4.90 -15.69
CA CYS A 299 11.80 4.60 -14.61
C CYS A 299 11.26 3.61 -13.55
N THR A 300 10.43 2.67 -14.00
CA THR A 300 9.90 1.59 -13.15
C THR A 300 10.86 0.42 -12.98
N ALA A 301 11.72 0.17 -13.97
CA ALA A 301 12.80 -0.79 -13.87
C ALA A 301 13.78 -0.41 -12.76
N ARG A 302 14.45 -1.40 -12.17
CA ARG A 302 15.55 -1.16 -11.23
C ARG A 302 16.76 -0.58 -11.96
N TYR A 303 17.54 -1.47 -12.54
CA TYR A 303 18.72 -1.09 -13.31
C TYR A 303 18.31 -0.24 -14.51
N GLY A 304 18.91 0.95 -14.60
CA GLY A 304 18.57 1.94 -15.62
C GLY A 304 17.21 2.62 -15.47
N GLY A 305 16.41 2.34 -14.42
CA GLY A 305 15.25 3.14 -14.06
C GLY A 305 15.46 3.89 -12.73
N ASP A 306 15.78 3.19 -11.65
CA ASP A 306 16.04 3.79 -10.32
C ASP A 306 17.54 3.92 -9.95
N THR A 307 18.47 3.52 -10.83
CA THR A 307 19.92 3.43 -10.52
C THR A 307 20.87 4.32 -11.36
N CYS A 308 20.45 5.51 -11.79
CA CYS A 308 21.34 6.46 -12.49
C CYS A 308 22.28 7.19 -11.52
N GLY A 309 23.14 8.07 -12.05
CA GLY A 309 24.03 8.90 -11.22
C GLY A 309 25.34 8.19 -10.83
N MET A 310 25.94 8.64 -9.73
CA MET A 310 27.27 8.18 -9.31
C MET A 310 27.26 6.82 -8.61
N GLY A 311 26.09 6.23 -8.33
CA GLY A 311 26.00 5.09 -7.43
C GLY A 311 26.22 3.70 -8.04
N GLY A 312 26.34 2.71 -7.16
CA GLY A 312 26.38 1.28 -7.51
C GLY A 312 27.73 0.79 -8.05
N ALA A 313 27.70 -0.30 -8.81
CA ALA A 313 28.91 -0.97 -9.27
C ALA A 313 29.64 -0.11 -10.32
N GLY A 314 30.91 0.20 -10.03
CA GLY A 314 31.66 1.19 -10.81
C GLY A 314 31.27 2.65 -10.52
N GLY A 315 30.73 2.89 -9.33
CA GLY A 315 30.38 4.19 -8.77
C GLY A 315 30.95 4.35 -7.36
N VAL A 316 30.38 5.26 -6.58
CA VAL A 316 30.84 5.56 -5.20
C VAL A 316 30.07 4.82 -4.09
N GLY A 317 28.93 4.19 -4.41
CA GLY A 317 28.09 3.42 -3.47
C GLY A 317 26.60 3.48 -3.83
N PRO A 318 25.73 2.56 -3.36
CA PRO A 318 24.29 2.58 -3.68
C PRO A 318 23.57 3.84 -3.18
N GLU A 319 24.07 4.51 -2.14
CA GLU A 319 23.54 5.74 -1.57
C GLU A 319 23.69 6.99 -2.46
N GLN A 320 24.32 6.85 -3.63
CA GLN A 320 24.47 7.89 -4.66
C GLN A 320 23.74 7.50 -5.97
N TRP A 321 22.75 6.61 -5.89
CA TRP A 321 21.78 6.40 -6.96
C TRP A 321 20.73 7.51 -7.01
N GLU A 322 20.39 7.92 -8.23
CA GLU A 322 19.29 8.82 -8.53
C GLU A 322 18.33 8.14 -9.53
N ASP A 323 17.04 8.48 -9.47
CA ASP A 323 16.04 8.09 -10.48
C ASP A 323 16.51 8.58 -11.88
N CYS A 324 16.51 7.70 -12.88
CA CYS A 324 16.94 8.00 -14.24
C CYS A 324 16.00 8.97 -14.98
N CYS A 325 14.83 9.27 -14.41
CA CYS A 325 13.86 10.27 -14.83
C CYS A 325 13.97 11.57 -14.01
N ALA A 326 14.99 11.71 -13.17
CA ALA A 326 15.30 12.98 -12.53
C ALA A 326 15.59 14.04 -13.61
N LYS A 327 14.97 15.21 -13.47
CA LYS A 327 15.02 16.33 -14.41
C LYS A 327 15.56 17.57 -13.71
N ALA A 328 16.13 18.49 -14.47
CA ALA A 328 16.55 19.80 -13.98
C ALA A 328 16.21 20.88 -15.03
N PRO A 329 15.81 22.09 -14.59
CA PRO A 329 15.37 23.15 -15.48
C PRO A 329 16.53 23.67 -16.35
N VAL A 330 16.20 24.06 -17.58
CA VAL A 330 17.09 24.78 -18.48
C VAL A 330 16.32 25.87 -19.21
N THR A 331 16.95 27.03 -19.39
CA THR A 331 16.39 28.15 -20.17
C THR A 331 17.28 28.41 -21.39
N PRO A 332 16.85 28.06 -22.62
CA PRO A 332 17.59 28.39 -23.83
C PRO A 332 17.76 29.90 -24.01
N THR A 333 18.94 30.33 -24.45
CA THR A 333 19.24 31.75 -24.75
C THR A 333 19.03 32.12 -26.22
N ALA A 334 18.77 31.13 -27.07
CA ALA A 334 18.57 31.28 -28.51
C ALA A 334 17.47 30.34 -29.01
N ASN A 335 16.91 30.65 -30.18
CA ASN A 335 15.78 29.92 -30.73
C ASN A 335 16.17 28.55 -31.35
N PRO A 336 15.25 27.56 -31.34
CA PRO A 336 13.89 27.61 -30.78
C PRO A 336 13.86 27.54 -29.24
N GLY A 337 12.86 28.16 -28.62
CA GLY A 337 12.64 28.10 -27.17
C GLY A 337 13.37 29.16 -26.34
N ALA A 338 13.83 30.26 -26.95
CA ALA A 338 14.56 31.30 -26.23
C ALA A 338 13.72 31.90 -25.08
N GLY A 339 14.27 31.91 -23.86
CA GLY A 339 13.62 32.44 -22.66
C GLY A 339 12.51 31.57 -22.06
N VAL A 340 12.21 30.40 -22.64
CA VAL A 340 11.23 29.45 -22.10
C VAL A 340 11.98 28.43 -21.24
N GLU A 341 11.67 28.36 -19.95
CA GLU A 341 12.19 27.27 -19.11
C GLU A 341 11.51 25.95 -19.51
N VAL A 342 12.29 24.88 -19.60
CA VAL A 342 11.80 23.51 -19.78
C VAL A 342 12.54 22.59 -18.82
N MET A 343 11.87 21.53 -18.38
CA MET A 343 12.52 20.48 -17.60
C MET A 343 13.27 19.55 -18.54
N LEU A 344 14.58 19.40 -18.38
CA LEU A 344 15.41 18.51 -19.18
C LEU A 344 15.87 17.31 -18.33
N ASP A 345 15.77 16.08 -18.84
CA ASP A 345 16.32 14.89 -18.18
C ASP A 345 17.77 15.14 -17.73
N LYS A 346 18.11 14.89 -16.46
CA LYS A 346 19.49 15.01 -15.94
C LYS A 346 20.44 14.03 -16.61
N TYR A 347 19.93 12.87 -17.02
CA TYR A 347 20.67 11.76 -17.59
C TYR A 347 20.33 11.54 -19.07
N GLN A 348 21.17 10.81 -19.79
CA GLN A 348 20.75 10.23 -21.08
C GLN A 348 19.71 9.13 -20.81
N VAL A 349 18.77 8.92 -21.74
CA VAL A 349 17.80 7.83 -21.62
C VAL A 349 18.55 6.50 -21.68
N THR A 350 18.21 5.59 -20.78
CA THR A 350 18.82 4.26 -20.67
C THR A 350 18.13 3.22 -21.56
N ALA A 351 18.83 2.12 -21.84
CA ALA A 351 18.18 0.97 -22.46
C ALA A 351 17.09 0.36 -21.56
N GLY A 352 17.22 0.45 -20.23
CA GLY A 352 16.17 0.04 -19.28
C GLY A 352 14.88 0.85 -19.44
N ARG A 353 14.98 2.19 -19.51
CA ARG A 353 13.83 3.08 -19.82
C ARG A 353 13.20 2.74 -21.17
N MET A 354 14.02 2.52 -22.19
CA MET A 354 13.55 2.11 -23.53
C MET A 354 12.84 0.75 -23.51
N ARG A 355 13.32 -0.21 -22.70
CA ARG A 355 12.68 -1.52 -22.53
C ARG A 355 11.31 -1.41 -21.87
N VAL A 356 11.19 -0.63 -20.79
CA VAL A 356 9.89 -0.37 -20.14
C VAL A 356 8.89 0.22 -21.14
N PHE A 357 9.30 1.20 -21.96
CA PHE A 357 8.45 1.73 -23.03
C PHE A 357 7.99 0.63 -23.99
N MET A 358 8.94 -0.12 -24.57
CA MET A 358 8.67 -1.17 -25.56
C MET A 358 7.74 -2.27 -25.03
N GLU A 359 7.96 -2.73 -23.80
CA GLU A 359 7.10 -3.71 -23.13
C GLU A 359 5.69 -3.15 -22.86
N SER A 360 5.59 -1.88 -22.42
CA SER A 360 4.30 -1.25 -22.07
C SER A 360 3.34 -1.08 -23.25
N ILE A 361 3.86 -0.95 -24.47
CA ILE A 361 3.07 -0.80 -25.71
C ILE A 361 2.98 -2.11 -26.51
N GLY A 362 3.45 -3.24 -25.96
CA GLY A 362 3.46 -4.52 -26.68
C GLY A 362 4.36 -4.52 -27.94
N TYR A 363 5.38 -3.66 -27.99
CA TYR A 363 6.25 -3.37 -29.13
C TYR A 363 5.57 -2.72 -30.36
N ASP A 364 4.33 -2.24 -30.25
CA ASP A 364 3.62 -1.52 -31.34
C ASP A 364 3.81 0.00 -31.23
N VAL A 365 4.95 0.49 -31.71
CA VAL A 365 5.25 1.94 -31.74
C VAL A 365 4.32 2.67 -32.71
N ARG A 366 3.95 2.05 -33.84
CA ARG A 366 3.04 2.66 -34.83
C ARG A 366 1.66 2.92 -34.23
N GLY A 367 1.04 1.91 -33.63
CA GLY A 367 -0.26 2.04 -32.97
C GLY A 367 -0.24 3.03 -31.80
N PHE A 368 0.83 3.02 -30.99
CA PHE A 368 1.03 4.04 -29.96
C PHE A 368 1.07 5.46 -30.55
N VAL A 369 1.88 5.72 -31.58
CA VAL A 369 2.02 7.05 -32.18
C VAL A 369 0.72 7.51 -32.82
N GLN A 370 -0.03 6.62 -33.47
CA GLN A 370 -1.33 6.92 -34.04
C GLN A 370 -2.37 7.29 -32.97
N ALA A 371 -2.40 6.56 -31.85
CA ALA A 371 -3.27 6.87 -30.71
C ALA A 371 -2.89 8.20 -30.04
N ALA A 372 -1.59 8.44 -29.79
CA ALA A 372 -1.09 9.69 -29.23
C ALA A 372 -1.39 10.90 -30.15
N ARG A 373 -1.30 10.72 -31.48
CA ARG A 373 -1.67 11.74 -32.47
C ARG A 373 -3.17 12.04 -32.43
N ALA A 374 -4.02 11.01 -32.37
CA ALA A 374 -5.47 11.18 -32.24
C ALA A 374 -5.87 11.87 -30.92
N ALA A 375 -5.10 11.66 -29.84
CA ALA A 375 -5.27 12.33 -28.55
C ALA A 375 -4.66 13.75 -28.48
N GLY A 376 -4.06 14.26 -29.57
CA GLY A 376 -3.43 15.60 -29.60
C GLY A 376 -2.12 15.69 -28.79
N GLN A 377 -1.49 14.56 -28.48
CA GLN A 377 -0.29 14.48 -27.62
C GLN A 377 1.03 14.61 -28.38
N ILE A 378 1.02 14.60 -29.71
CA ILE A 378 2.21 14.81 -30.54
C ILE A 378 2.47 16.31 -30.69
N PRO A 379 3.60 16.85 -30.21
CA PRO A 379 3.92 18.27 -30.36
C PRO A 379 4.36 18.60 -31.80
N ALA A 380 4.29 19.90 -32.14
CA ALA A 380 4.87 20.42 -33.37
C ALA A 380 6.41 20.45 -33.32
N ILE A 381 7.05 20.48 -34.49
CA ILE A 381 8.51 20.61 -34.61
C ILE A 381 8.95 21.97 -34.02
N PRO A 382 9.96 22.02 -33.14
CA PRO A 382 10.47 23.27 -32.58
C PRO A 382 10.97 24.24 -33.65
N GLY A 383 10.19 25.29 -33.91
CA GLY A 383 10.46 26.32 -34.94
C GLY A 383 9.69 26.12 -36.26
N ASP A 384 8.91 25.03 -36.39
CA ASP A 384 8.07 24.74 -37.55
C ASP A 384 6.69 24.24 -37.08
N PRO A 385 5.74 25.15 -36.79
CA PRO A 385 4.42 24.81 -36.25
C PRO A 385 3.47 24.18 -37.29
N ALA A 386 3.86 24.12 -38.56
CA ALA A 386 3.06 23.48 -39.61
C ALA A 386 3.20 21.94 -39.58
N HIS A 387 4.22 21.43 -38.89
CA HIS A 387 4.62 20.03 -38.93
C HIS A 387 4.78 19.41 -37.54
N LEU A 388 4.46 18.12 -37.43
CA LEU A 388 4.54 17.36 -36.18
C LEU A 388 5.90 16.68 -36.01
N VAL A 389 6.34 16.46 -34.76
CA VAL A 389 7.55 15.65 -34.51
C VAL A 389 7.39 14.18 -34.91
N LEU A 390 6.15 13.71 -35.16
CA LEU A 390 5.83 12.38 -35.67
C LEU A 390 4.66 12.46 -36.65
N GLU A 391 4.98 12.75 -37.91
CA GLU A 391 4.03 12.97 -39.02
C GLU A 391 3.32 11.67 -39.47
N PRO A 392 2.02 11.74 -39.89
CA PRO A 392 1.32 10.58 -40.46
C PRO A 392 2.01 9.98 -41.69
N ALA A 393 2.72 10.79 -42.47
CA ALA A 393 3.49 10.35 -43.63
C ALA A 393 4.61 9.35 -43.28
N TRP A 394 5.03 9.28 -42.01
CA TRP A 394 6.11 8.41 -41.55
C TRP A 394 5.61 7.11 -40.89
N ASP A 395 4.29 6.90 -40.75
CA ASP A 395 3.73 5.78 -39.98
C ASP A 395 4.18 4.40 -40.50
N LEU A 396 4.33 4.22 -41.82
CA LEU A 396 4.82 2.96 -42.41
C LEU A 396 6.29 2.64 -42.09
N TYR A 397 7.03 3.61 -41.55
CA TYR A 397 8.41 3.46 -41.09
C TYR A 397 8.53 3.29 -39.56
N LEU A 398 7.39 3.17 -38.86
CA LEU A 398 7.34 2.81 -37.44
C LEU A 398 7.14 1.30 -37.26
N PRO A 399 7.76 0.70 -36.23
CA PRO A 399 7.56 -0.70 -35.92
C PRO A 399 6.19 -1.00 -35.29
N VAL A 400 5.63 -2.15 -35.63
CA VAL A 400 4.31 -2.65 -35.19
C VAL A 400 4.40 -3.84 -34.24
N SER A 401 5.57 -4.48 -34.16
CA SER A 401 5.84 -5.58 -33.22
C SER A 401 7.35 -5.78 -33.04
N PHE A 402 7.75 -6.66 -32.11
CA PHE A 402 9.16 -6.99 -31.94
C PHE A 402 9.79 -7.62 -33.19
N ALA A 403 9.06 -8.51 -33.87
CA ALA A 403 9.53 -9.25 -35.05
C ALA A 403 9.21 -8.56 -36.38
N GLY A 404 8.24 -7.65 -36.39
CA GLY A 404 7.69 -7.02 -37.58
C GLY A 404 6.42 -7.69 -38.12
N ASN A 405 5.98 -7.20 -39.27
CA ASN A 405 4.94 -7.72 -40.13
C ASN A 405 5.49 -7.80 -41.56
N THR A 406 5.09 -8.81 -42.34
CA THR A 406 5.54 -9.05 -43.72
C THR A 406 4.40 -8.98 -44.75
N ASP A 407 3.22 -8.54 -44.33
CA ASP A 407 2.05 -8.36 -45.19
C ASP A 407 2.34 -7.48 -46.41
N ALA A 408 1.63 -7.75 -47.52
CA ALA A 408 1.84 -7.08 -48.81
C ALA A 408 1.56 -5.57 -48.82
N GLY A 409 0.96 -5.01 -47.77
CA GLY A 409 0.77 -3.57 -47.58
C GLY A 409 1.97 -2.85 -46.93
N GLU A 410 2.93 -3.58 -46.38
CA GLU A 410 4.11 -3.02 -45.74
C GLU A 410 5.25 -2.75 -46.73
N ILE A 411 6.13 -1.80 -46.40
CA ILE A 411 7.24 -1.40 -47.28
C ILE A 411 8.26 -2.53 -47.39
N ALA A 412 8.40 -3.09 -48.59
CA ALA A 412 9.42 -4.09 -48.92
C ALA A 412 10.67 -3.43 -49.53
N GLU A 413 11.80 -3.50 -48.83
CA GLU A 413 13.04 -2.82 -49.23
C GLU A 413 14.28 -3.60 -48.79
N ARG A 414 15.45 -3.23 -49.30
CA ARG A 414 16.72 -3.88 -48.95
C ARG A 414 17.27 -3.32 -47.64
N ASP A 415 18.19 -4.04 -47.01
CA ASP A 415 19.10 -3.48 -46.02
C ASP A 415 20.36 -2.88 -46.70
N GLN A 416 21.07 -2.00 -45.99
CA GLN A 416 22.21 -1.26 -46.53
C GLN A 416 23.40 -2.19 -46.80
N GLY A 417 23.74 -2.35 -48.09
CA GLY A 417 24.81 -3.25 -48.54
C GLY A 417 24.33 -4.63 -48.99
N SER A 418 23.03 -4.92 -48.89
CA SER A 418 22.41 -6.18 -49.30
C SER A 418 21.71 -6.08 -50.65
N ALA A 419 21.69 -7.21 -51.35
CA ALA A 419 20.92 -7.38 -52.59
C ALA A 419 19.54 -8.03 -52.37
N VAL A 420 19.17 -8.35 -51.12
CA VAL A 420 17.91 -9.02 -50.78
C VAL A 420 16.87 -7.99 -50.37
N VAL A 421 15.69 -8.04 -50.99
CA VAL A 421 14.52 -7.25 -50.57
C VAL A 421 13.83 -7.98 -49.41
N GLN A 422 13.63 -7.29 -48.31
CA GLN A 422 12.96 -7.77 -47.10
C GLN A 422 11.57 -7.11 -46.99
N PRO A 423 10.47 -7.87 -47.06
CA PRO A 423 9.13 -7.35 -46.80
C PRO A 423 9.01 -6.76 -45.39
N GLY A 424 8.40 -5.58 -45.29
CA GLY A 424 8.13 -4.90 -44.02
C GLY A 424 9.35 -4.60 -43.16
N ILE A 425 10.51 -4.28 -43.77
CA ILE A 425 11.79 -4.12 -43.07
C ILE A 425 11.75 -3.13 -41.88
N TYR A 426 10.93 -2.09 -41.96
CA TYR A 426 10.75 -1.06 -40.92
C TYR A 426 9.76 -1.43 -39.81
N THR A 427 9.02 -2.52 -39.96
CA THR A 427 7.93 -2.87 -39.02
C THR A 427 8.43 -3.50 -37.72
N SER A 428 9.72 -3.79 -37.60
CA SER A 428 10.31 -4.61 -36.54
C SER A 428 11.11 -3.78 -35.53
N VAL A 429 10.77 -3.84 -34.24
CA VAL A 429 11.59 -3.21 -33.18
C VAL A 429 13.01 -3.79 -33.16
N ARG A 430 13.20 -5.09 -33.48
CA ARG A 430 14.54 -5.68 -33.63
C ARG A 430 15.35 -4.92 -34.69
N ASN A 431 14.76 -4.62 -35.84
CA ASN A 431 15.43 -3.89 -36.91
C ASN A 431 15.70 -2.44 -36.52
N HIS A 432 14.80 -1.80 -35.76
CA HIS A 432 14.99 -0.43 -35.26
C HIS A 432 16.05 -0.33 -34.16
N LEU A 433 16.14 -1.25 -33.20
CA LEU A 433 17.07 -1.14 -32.06
C LEU A 433 18.33 -2.01 -32.19
N GLY A 434 18.43 -2.82 -33.25
CA GLY A 434 19.53 -3.73 -33.53
C GLY A 434 20.59 -3.23 -34.51
N GLY A 435 21.40 -4.18 -34.97
CA GLY A 435 22.49 -3.97 -35.92
C GLY A 435 22.07 -3.79 -37.38
N LEU A 436 20.80 -4.07 -37.74
CA LEU A 436 20.32 -3.85 -39.10
C LEU A 436 20.37 -2.36 -39.47
N ILE A 437 20.90 -2.07 -40.65
CA ILE A 437 21.03 -0.73 -41.21
C ILE A 437 20.09 -0.60 -42.40
N PHE A 438 19.14 0.33 -42.33
CA PHE A 438 18.17 0.56 -43.39
C PHE A 438 18.81 1.11 -44.66
N PHE A 439 18.28 0.71 -45.82
CA PHE A 439 18.76 1.19 -47.12
C PHE A 439 18.62 2.72 -47.27
N GLY A 440 19.59 3.32 -47.94
CA GLY A 440 19.67 4.77 -48.12
C GLY A 440 20.31 5.50 -46.95
N ASN A 441 20.70 4.80 -45.87
CA ASN A 441 21.38 5.42 -44.73
C ASN A 441 22.73 6.04 -45.16
N ALA A 442 22.83 7.36 -45.02
CA ALA A 442 24.01 8.13 -45.39
C ALA A 442 25.26 7.87 -44.51
N GLN A 443 25.10 7.15 -43.39
CA GLN A 443 26.19 6.68 -42.54
C GLN A 443 26.49 5.21 -42.86
N SER A 444 27.62 4.95 -43.53
CA SER A 444 27.97 3.62 -44.06
C SER A 444 28.76 2.73 -43.10
N SER A 445 29.17 3.24 -41.94
CA SER A 445 29.91 2.49 -40.90
C SER A 445 29.37 2.83 -39.52
N THR A 446 28.33 2.13 -39.07
CA THR A 446 27.46 2.59 -37.97
C THR A 446 27.67 1.89 -36.63
N GLY A 447 28.46 0.81 -36.58
CA GLY A 447 28.90 0.17 -35.33
C GLY A 447 27.87 -0.66 -34.57
N CYS A 448 26.59 -0.63 -34.95
CA CYS A 448 25.46 -1.15 -34.18
C CYS A 448 25.36 -2.68 -33.98
N TYR A 449 26.41 -3.44 -34.27
CA TYR A 449 26.44 -4.90 -34.17
C TYR A 449 27.17 -5.35 -32.90
N VAL A 450 26.74 -6.45 -32.27
CA VAL A 450 27.32 -6.91 -31.00
C VAL A 450 28.69 -7.56 -31.23
N GLY A 451 29.70 -6.98 -30.59
CA GLY A 451 31.12 -7.25 -30.84
C GLY A 451 31.81 -6.26 -31.77
N ALA A 452 31.10 -5.26 -32.31
CA ALA A 452 31.69 -4.12 -33.00
C ALA A 452 31.81 -2.89 -32.07
N PRO A 453 32.77 -1.96 -32.33
CA PRO A 453 32.79 -0.65 -31.69
C PRO A 453 31.52 0.15 -32.05
N GLY A 454 30.66 0.42 -31.05
CA GLY A 454 29.33 1.00 -31.26
C GLY A 454 28.14 0.06 -31.08
N THR A 455 28.30 -1.14 -30.51
CA THR A 455 27.19 -2.11 -30.32
C THR A 455 25.91 -1.50 -29.73
N HIS A 456 24.74 -2.05 -30.07
CA HIS A 456 23.47 -1.65 -29.47
C HIS A 456 23.39 -1.99 -27.97
N ALA A 457 22.65 -1.18 -27.19
CA ALA A 457 22.41 -1.38 -25.75
C ALA A 457 21.02 -1.96 -25.44
N PHE A 458 20.13 -2.05 -26.43
CA PHE A 458 18.85 -2.72 -26.23
C PHE A 458 19.02 -4.23 -26.31
N ARG A 459 18.81 -4.94 -25.20
CA ARG A 459 18.88 -6.41 -25.18
C ARG A 459 17.59 -7.02 -25.71
N PHE A 460 17.67 -7.91 -26.70
CA PHE A 460 16.48 -8.55 -27.25
C PHE A 460 15.85 -9.58 -26.31
N PRO A 461 14.49 -9.61 -26.19
CA PRO A 461 13.78 -10.52 -25.28
C PRO A 461 13.89 -11.99 -25.69
N ASN A 462 14.12 -12.29 -26.96
CA ASN A 462 14.32 -13.66 -27.46
C ASN A 462 15.74 -14.20 -27.27
N GLY A 463 16.68 -13.39 -26.73
CA GLY A 463 18.08 -13.75 -26.54
C GLY A 463 18.91 -13.88 -27.83
N GLN A 464 18.34 -13.63 -29.01
CA GLN A 464 19.05 -13.72 -30.29
C GLN A 464 19.71 -12.37 -30.62
N GLN A 465 20.69 -11.95 -29.82
CA GLN A 465 21.44 -10.72 -30.08
C GLN A 465 22.13 -10.77 -31.45
N ASP A 466 22.35 -9.60 -32.06
CA ASP A 466 23.02 -9.49 -33.37
C ASP A 466 24.55 -9.62 -33.18
N GLY A 467 25.05 -10.82 -32.87
CA GLY A 467 26.48 -11.02 -32.60
C GLY A 467 26.94 -12.43 -32.25
N ALA A 468 28.25 -12.55 -32.06
CA ALA A 468 28.94 -13.75 -31.56
C ALA A 468 29.74 -13.50 -30.27
N ALA A 469 29.63 -12.29 -29.68
CA ALA A 469 30.25 -11.95 -28.40
C ALA A 469 29.45 -12.55 -27.22
N PRO A 470 30.03 -12.65 -26.01
CA PRO A 470 29.33 -13.19 -24.85
C PRO A 470 28.20 -12.26 -24.38
N ASP A 471 26.95 -12.70 -24.51
CA ASP A 471 25.78 -11.95 -24.03
C ASP A 471 25.85 -11.67 -22.51
N GLN A 472 25.47 -10.45 -22.12
CA GLN A 472 25.38 -10.02 -20.72
C GLN A 472 23.95 -10.18 -20.17
N SER A 473 23.78 -10.06 -18.85
CA SER A 473 22.45 -10.08 -18.24
C SER A 473 21.62 -8.85 -18.63
N GLN A 474 20.29 -8.97 -18.57
CA GLN A 474 19.37 -7.86 -18.80
C GLN A 474 19.74 -6.63 -17.98
N ASP A 475 20.05 -6.82 -16.69
CA ASP A 475 20.50 -5.77 -15.77
C ASP A 475 21.70 -4.96 -16.31
N VAL A 476 22.69 -5.62 -16.92
CA VAL A 476 23.89 -4.95 -17.46
C VAL A 476 23.52 -4.05 -18.63
N TYR A 477 22.73 -4.55 -19.58
CA TYR A 477 22.25 -3.75 -20.71
C TYR A 477 21.35 -2.62 -20.25
N ASP A 478 20.39 -2.89 -19.35
CA ASP A 478 19.42 -1.90 -18.88
C ASP A 478 20.10 -0.67 -18.24
N THR A 479 21.23 -0.85 -17.53
CA THR A 479 21.99 0.30 -16.99
C THR A 479 22.58 1.23 -18.04
N LYS A 480 22.83 0.77 -19.27
CA LYS A 480 23.57 1.53 -20.28
C LYS A 480 22.76 2.71 -20.78
N SER A 481 23.45 3.77 -21.20
CA SER A 481 22.83 4.77 -22.09
C SER A 481 22.27 4.04 -23.31
N MET A 482 21.17 4.54 -23.86
CA MET A 482 20.56 3.99 -25.06
C MET A 482 21.29 4.51 -26.30
N GLN A 483 21.57 3.65 -27.27
CA GLN A 483 22.05 4.01 -28.61
C GLN A 483 21.59 3.01 -29.67
N CYS A 484 22.01 3.19 -30.93
CA CYS A 484 21.51 2.42 -32.08
C CYS A 484 20.00 2.57 -32.29
N ILE A 485 19.52 3.77 -32.01
CA ILE A 485 18.13 4.18 -32.17
C ILE A 485 18.04 5.23 -33.27
N ASP A 486 16.97 5.17 -34.05
CA ASP A 486 16.61 6.20 -35.04
C ASP A 486 15.77 7.32 -34.38
N TYR A 487 15.55 8.41 -35.13
CA TYR A 487 14.76 9.52 -34.60
C TYR A 487 13.32 9.12 -34.26
N LEU A 488 12.66 8.29 -35.07
CA LEU A 488 11.23 8.03 -34.94
C LEU A 488 10.94 7.30 -33.62
N VAL A 489 11.71 6.25 -33.32
CA VAL A 489 11.57 5.50 -32.06
C VAL A 489 12.04 6.33 -30.86
N ALA A 490 13.10 7.13 -31.01
CA ALA A 490 13.58 8.02 -29.95
C ALA A 490 12.56 9.11 -29.58
N GLN A 491 11.90 9.69 -30.59
CA GLN A 491 10.87 10.72 -30.41
C GLN A 491 9.55 10.11 -29.88
N ALA A 492 9.19 8.89 -30.30
CA ALA A 492 8.04 8.17 -29.76
C ALA A 492 8.22 7.84 -28.27
N PHE A 493 9.42 7.40 -27.86
CA PHE A 493 9.75 7.21 -26.45
C PHE A 493 9.53 8.50 -25.63
N CYS A 494 10.08 9.64 -26.08
CA CYS A 494 9.94 10.88 -25.31
C CYS A 494 8.48 11.36 -25.24
N VAL A 495 7.67 11.17 -26.29
CA VAL A 495 6.21 11.46 -26.24
C VAL A 495 5.53 10.56 -25.22
N TRP A 496 5.82 9.25 -25.24
CA TRP A 496 5.21 8.31 -24.30
C TRP A 496 5.54 8.63 -22.84
N ASP A 497 6.76 9.07 -22.56
CA ASP A 497 7.23 9.49 -21.22
C ASP A 497 6.79 10.93 -20.84
N GLY A 498 5.99 11.60 -21.69
CA GLY A 498 5.31 12.87 -21.39
C GLY A 498 6.01 14.14 -21.88
N GLY A 499 6.90 14.05 -22.88
CA GLY A 499 7.65 15.18 -23.41
C GLY A 499 8.01 15.04 -24.90
N ARG A 500 9.21 15.47 -25.26
CA ARG A 500 9.78 15.32 -26.61
C ARG A 500 11.30 15.18 -26.54
N LEU A 501 11.96 14.91 -27.67
CA LEU A 501 13.42 15.05 -27.71
C LEU A 501 13.83 16.49 -27.35
N ALA A 502 14.99 16.62 -26.72
CA ALA A 502 15.59 17.92 -26.43
C ALA A 502 15.97 18.65 -27.73
N THR A 503 15.93 19.97 -27.75
CA THR A 503 16.54 20.77 -28.83
C THR A 503 18.05 20.93 -28.62
N THR A 504 18.78 21.31 -29.67
CA THR A 504 20.19 21.69 -29.53
C THR A 504 20.36 22.87 -28.54
N GLN A 505 19.39 23.79 -28.46
CA GLN A 505 19.48 24.96 -27.58
C GLN A 505 19.24 24.61 -26.10
N GLU A 506 18.35 23.66 -25.82
CA GLU A 506 18.16 23.10 -24.47
C GLU A 506 19.41 22.36 -23.98
N TRP A 507 20.06 21.60 -24.85
CA TRP A 507 21.37 20.99 -24.55
C TRP A 507 22.48 22.05 -24.34
N LEU A 508 22.47 23.15 -25.10
CA LEU A 508 23.41 24.26 -24.90
C LEU A 508 23.18 25.00 -23.58
N ALA A 509 21.92 25.16 -23.16
CA ALA A 509 21.58 25.69 -21.84
C ALA A 509 22.06 24.75 -20.72
N ALA A 510 21.92 23.43 -20.89
CA ALA A 510 22.46 22.42 -19.97
C ALA A 510 24.01 22.41 -19.90
N TRP A 511 24.70 22.76 -20.99
CA TRP A 511 26.15 23.02 -20.99
C TRP A 511 26.48 24.33 -20.25
N GLY A 512 25.62 25.34 -20.35
CA GLY A 512 25.85 26.65 -19.74
C GLY A 512 26.89 27.50 -20.49
N PRO A 513 27.33 28.64 -19.92
CA PRO A 513 28.11 29.64 -20.66
C PRO A 513 29.60 29.29 -20.85
N ALA A 514 30.20 28.54 -19.93
CA ALA A 514 31.64 28.24 -19.92
C ALA A 514 32.09 27.33 -21.08
N ALA A 515 33.40 27.28 -21.35
CA ALA A 515 33.97 26.42 -22.39
C ALA A 515 33.67 24.92 -22.16
N MET A 516 33.56 24.54 -20.89
CA MET A 516 33.22 23.20 -20.41
C MET A 516 32.00 23.27 -19.49
N PRO A 517 31.22 22.18 -19.33
CA PRO A 517 29.93 22.23 -18.64
C PRO A 517 30.03 22.28 -17.10
N TRP A 518 31.12 21.78 -16.51
CA TRP A 518 31.29 21.74 -15.05
C TRP A 518 31.57 23.11 -14.44
N ALA A 519 30.92 23.35 -13.30
CA ALA A 519 30.94 24.64 -12.63
C ALA A 519 32.30 25.00 -12.04
N ALA A 520 32.64 26.29 -12.20
CA ALA A 520 33.51 27.15 -11.38
C ALA A 520 34.98 26.78 -11.06
N GLU A 521 35.44 25.53 -11.07
CA GLU A 521 36.79 25.21 -10.50
C GLU A 521 37.81 24.55 -11.44
N THR A 522 37.45 24.06 -12.64
CA THR A 522 38.45 23.45 -13.53
C THR A 522 38.27 23.77 -15.01
N THR A 523 39.38 24.06 -15.69
CA THR A 523 39.51 24.07 -17.16
C THR A 523 39.86 22.68 -17.72
N ARG A 524 39.80 21.63 -16.90
CA ARG A 524 40.34 20.28 -17.16
C ARG A 524 39.51 19.53 -18.20
N THR A 525 40.03 19.42 -19.40
CA THR A 525 39.37 18.74 -20.52
C THR A 525 39.31 17.21 -20.35
N PRO A 526 38.36 16.48 -20.97
CA PRO A 526 38.34 15.02 -20.93
C PRO A 526 39.55 14.43 -21.63
N ARG A 527 40.28 13.55 -20.93
CA ARG A 527 41.47 12.89 -21.43
C ARG A 527 41.10 11.90 -22.53
N THR A 528 41.81 11.96 -23.66
CA THR A 528 41.78 10.92 -24.67
C THR A 528 42.60 9.70 -24.23
N VAL A 529 42.02 8.50 -24.28
CA VAL A 529 42.75 7.23 -24.16
C VAL A 529 42.84 6.60 -25.56
N THR A 530 43.96 6.81 -26.26
CA THR A 530 44.24 6.15 -27.55
C THR A 530 44.91 4.79 -27.34
N ASP A 531 44.70 3.93 -28.34
CA ASP A 531 45.39 2.65 -28.55
C ASP A 531 45.36 1.66 -27.36
N ASN A 532 46.23 0.66 -27.38
CA ASN A 532 46.18 -0.53 -26.52
C ASN A 532 46.71 -0.24 -25.09
N SER A 533 46.19 0.80 -24.43
CA SER A 533 46.45 1.10 -23.01
C SER A 533 45.83 0.00 -22.12
N TYR A 534 46.57 -1.09 -21.96
CA TYR A 534 46.14 -2.33 -21.35
C TYR A 534 45.83 -2.19 -19.84
N TRP A 535 44.58 -2.46 -19.46
CA TRP A 535 44.16 -2.99 -18.15
C TRP A 535 44.43 -2.19 -16.87
N GLY A 536 44.17 -0.88 -16.87
CA GLY A 536 44.13 -0.10 -15.60
C GLY A 536 43.47 1.28 -15.69
N CYS A 537 43.67 1.99 -16.80
CA CYS A 537 43.51 3.44 -16.87
C CYS A 537 42.13 3.95 -17.28
N ARG A 538 41.10 3.31 -16.74
CA ARG A 538 39.72 3.65 -17.05
C ARG A 538 38.97 3.88 -15.77
N PHE A 539 38.21 4.96 -15.73
CA PHE A 539 37.17 5.16 -14.74
C PHE A 539 36.23 3.93 -14.82
N PRO A 540 35.82 3.34 -13.70
CA PRO A 540 35.97 3.79 -12.31
C PRO A 540 37.16 3.17 -11.56
N TRP A 541 37.98 2.35 -12.23
CA TRP A 541 39.07 1.59 -11.59
C TRP A 541 40.37 2.40 -11.45
N ALA A 542 40.54 3.42 -12.29
CA ALA A 542 41.52 4.48 -12.11
C ALA A 542 40.83 5.83 -11.93
N THR A 543 41.41 6.63 -11.04
CA THR A 543 41.14 8.06 -10.86
C THR A 543 42.27 8.89 -11.49
N ASP A 544 42.12 10.20 -11.52
CA ASP A 544 43.19 11.10 -11.95
C ASP A 544 44.43 11.02 -11.03
N ALA A 545 44.27 10.55 -9.79
CA ALA A 545 45.39 10.30 -8.86
C ALA A 545 46.20 9.04 -9.21
N ASP A 546 45.60 8.08 -9.93
CA ASP A 546 46.26 6.85 -10.36
C ASP A 546 47.16 7.03 -11.59
N GLN A 547 47.29 8.27 -12.09
CA GLN A 547 48.06 8.61 -13.29
C GLN A 547 49.46 7.97 -13.31
N ALA A 548 50.21 8.03 -12.20
CA ALA A 548 51.57 7.48 -12.14
C ALA A 548 51.61 5.95 -12.31
N ASN A 549 50.58 5.25 -11.83
CA ASN A 549 50.42 3.80 -11.96
C ASN A 549 49.97 3.40 -13.37
N CYS A 550 49.57 4.37 -14.19
CA CYS A 550 48.82 4.15 -15.41
C CYS A 550 49.68 3.98 -16.66
N GLY A 551 50.97 4.33 -16.62
CA GLY A 551 51.90 4.17 -17.75
C GLY A 551 51.58 5.02 -18.99
N VAL A 552 50.50 5.82 -18.97
CA VAL A 552 50.12 6.74 -20.05
C VAL A 552 50.45 8.17 -19.62
N PRO A 553 51.34 8.89 -20.34
CA PRO A 553 51.60 10.29 -20.04
C PRO A 553 50.40 11.17 -20.45
N TRP A 554 49.86 11.89 -19.48
CA TRP A 554 48.88 12.96 -19.69
C TRP A 554 49.21 14.17 -18.79
N ASN A 555 48.54 15.29 -18.97
CA ASN A 555 48.71 16.45 -18.09
C ASN A 555 47.53 16.53 -17.12
N ALA A 556 47.63 15.89 -15.96
CA ALA A 556 46.53 15.87 -14.98
C ALA A 556 46.09 17.26 -14.50
N ALA A 557 46.92 18.31 -14.65
CA ALA A 557 46.51 19.69 -14.34
C ALA A 557 45.47 20.25 -15.32
N VAL A 558 45.36 19.72 -16.55
CA VAL A 558 44.44 20.20 -17.61
C VAL A 558 43.65 19.09 -18.33
N GLU A 559 43.85 17.83 -17.96
CA GLU A 559 43.16 16.65 -18.50
C GLU A 559 42.64 15.76 -17.36
N THR A 560 41.47 15.12 -17.56
CA THR A 560 40.82 14.22 -16.59
C THR A 560 40.15 13.02 -17.25
N ILE A 561 40.28 11.82 -16.68
CA ILE A 561 39.49 10.64 -17.10
C ILE A 561 38.15 10.53 -16.37
N GLU A 562 37.97 11.28 -15.28
CA GLU A 562 36.84 11.11 -14.36
C GLU A 562 35.58 11.89 -14.76
N TYR A 563 35.69 12.90 -15.63
CA TYR A 563 34.57 13.84 -15.88
C TYR A 563 33.67 13.44 -17.04
N ALA A 564 34.17 12.74 -18.06
CA ALA A 564 33.36 12.30 -19.20
C ALA A 564 33.81 10.92 -19.70
N ASP A 565 32.82 10.11 -20.09
CA ASP A 565 33.03 8.87 -20.81
C ASP A 565 33.37 9.21 -22.26
N TYR A 566 34.66 9.38 -22.53
CA TYR A 566 35.18 9.97 -23.75
C TYR A 566 36.44 9.23 -24.17
N ARG A 567 36.37 8.61 -25.35
CA ARG A 567 37.48 7.83 -25.93
C ARG A 567 38.01 6.74 -25.01
N TYR A 568 37.15 5.77 -24.74
CA TYR A 568 37.38 4.55 -23.98
C TYR A 568 37.88 4.80 -22.55
N SER A 569 37.47 5.90 -21.93
CA SER A 569 37.80 6.24 -20.54
C SER A 569 36.98 5.48 -19.50
N TYR A 570 35.89 4.79 -19.88
CA TYR A 570 35.06 3.96 -19.00
C TYR A 570 35.28 2.44 -19.20
N GLU A 571 35.21 1.60 -18.15
CA GLU A 571 35.17 0.13 -18.31
C GLU A 571 34.36 -0.60 -17.21
N TYR A 572 33.31 -1.33 -17.61
CA TYR A 572 32.45 -2.09 -16.70
C TYR A 572 31.93 -3.45 -17.23
N PRO A 573 32.10 -4.56 -16.48
CA PRO A 573 33.18 -4.82 -15.53
C PRO A 573 34.50 -5.09 -16.28
N LYS A 574 35.57 -5.48 -15.58
CA LYS A 574 36.92 -5.74 -16.14
C LYS A 574 36.97 -7.00 -17.02
N LEU A 575 36.19 -7.03 -18.09
CA LEU A 575 35.99 -8.18 -18.99
C LEU A 575 37.06 -8.21 -20.06
N LYS A 576 37.86 -9.27 -20.06
CA LYS A 576 39.14 -9.24 -20.76
C LYS A 576 39.08 -9.41 -22.28
N ASN A 577 37.92 -9.74 -22.86
CA ASN A 577 37.76 -10.03 -24.30
C ASN A 577 36.34 -9.73 -24.82
N ASN A 578 36.30 -9.10 -26.00
CA ASN A 578 35.27 -9.20 -27.06
C ASN A 578 33.90 -8.51 -26.92
N ASP A 579 33.56 -7.86 -25.80
CA ASP A 579 32.31 -7.06 -25.71
C ASP A 579 32.63 -5.56 -25.54
N TYR A 580 32.16 -4.73 -26.47
CA TYR A 580 32.35 -3.28 -26.44
C TYR A 580 31.30 -2.55 -25.60
N ILE A 581 30.20 -3.21 -25.18
CA ILE A 581 29.19 -2.57 -24.32
C ILE A 581 29.76 -2.17 -22.95
N VAL A 582 30.89 -2.76 -22.55
CA VAL A 582 31.62 -2.44 -21.31
C VAL A 582 32.14 -1.01 -21.27
N PHE A 583 32.39 -0.41 -22.44
CA PHE A 583 32.86 0.98 -22.58
C PHE A 583 31.71 1.99 -22.54
N ILE A 584 30.47 1.55 -22.71
CA ILE A 584 29.30 2.41 -22.59
C ILE A 584 29.01 2.57 -21.11
N SER A 585 29.18 3.78 -20.59
CA SER A 585 28.82 4.08 -19.21
C SER A 585 27.31 4.08 -18.99
N ALA A 586 26.91 3.66 -17.79
CA ALA A 586 25.58 3.98 -17.31
C ALA A 586 25.47 5.51 -17.13
N PRO A 587 24.34 6.15 -17.45
CA PRO A 587 24.21 7.60 -17.36
C PRO A 587 24.49 8.12 -15.94
N GLY A 588 25.29 9.18 -15.86
CA GLY A 588 25.68 9.79 -14.60
C GLY A 588 26.90 9.20 -13.89
N ARG A 589 27.55 8.15 -14.43
CA ARG A 589 28.67 7.49 -13.74
C ARG A 589 29.93 8.33 -13.63
N THR A 590 30.22 9.21 -14.59
CA THR A 590 31.35 10.16 -14.49
C THR A 590 31.01 11.35 -13.60
N ARG A 591 32.01 12.09 -13.10
CA ARG A 591 31.83 13.24 -12.22
C ARG A 591 31.41 14.54 -12.91
N GLY A 592 31.52 14.63 -14.25
CA GLY A 592 31.19 15.85 -14.99
C GLY A 592 29.69 16.15 -14.98
N ARG A 593 29.33 17.38 -14.62
CA ARG A 593 27.94 17.86 -14.54
C ARG A 593 27.83 19.22 -15.23
N GLY A 594 26.69 19.52 -15.85
CA GLY A 594 26.32 20.89 -16.23
C GLY A 594 26.02 21.76 -15.01
N PRO A 595 25.81 23.08 -15.17
CA PRO A 595 25.56 23.98 -14.03
C PRO A 595 24.31 23.64 -13.23
N ALA A 596 23.29 23.04 -13.87
CA ALA A 596 22.06 22.56 -13.24
C ALA A 596 22.10 21.04 -12.90
N GLY A 597 23.28 20.42 -12.90
CA GLY A 597 23.46 19.03 -12.48
C GLY A 597 23.21 17.97 -13.56
N HIS A 598 23.02 18.35 -14.83
CA HIS A 598 22.90 17.40 -15.94
C HIS A 598 24.22 16.63 -16.16
N ALA A 599 24.18 15.30 -16.13
CA ALA A 599 25.34 14.47 -16.45
C ALA A 599 25.49 14.26 -17.97
N ASP A 600 26.62 13.69 -18.41
CA ASP A 600 26.84 13.23 -19.79
C ASP A 600 26.51 14.28 -20.88
N ILE A 601 26.83 15.55 -20.56
CA ILE A 601 26.77 16.69 -21.50
C ILE A 601 27.95 16.62 -22.49
N ILE A 602 29.08 16.09 -22.02
CA ILE A 602 30.20 15.62 -22.84
C ILE A 602 30.34 14.12 -22.61
N GLY A 603 30.60 13.36 -23.67
CA GLY A 603 30.84 11.92 -23.62
C GLY A 603 29.57 11.08 -23.58
N ASN A 604 29.75 9.81 -23.23
CA ASN A 604 28.77 8.73 -23.34
C ASN A 604 28.24 8.64 -24.79
N ASN A 605 27.01 9.05 -25.09
CA ASN A 605 26.50 9.16 -26.45
C ASN A 605 26.28 10.61 -26.92
N TYR A 606 26.30 10.81 -28.23
CA TYR A 606 25.61 11.93 -28.89
C TYR A 606 24.12 11.85 -28.63
N SER A 607 23.42 12.99 -28.55
CA SER A 607 21.96 13.02 -28.43
C SER A 607 21.33 13.48 -29.75
N ILE A 608 20.42 12.66 -30.27
CA ILE A 608 19.42 13.05 -31.27
C ILE A 608 18.61 14.23 -30.70
N THR A 609 18.39 15.28 -31.49
CA THR A 609 17.61 16.46 -31.10
C THR A 609 16.31 16.58 -31.89
N SER A 610 15.31 17.26 -31.30
CA SER A 610 14.00 17.53 -31.92
C SER A 610 14.06 18.55 -33.08
N ASN A 611 15.25 19.07 -33.42
CA ASN A 611 15.43 19.96 -34.57
C ASN A 611 15.30 19.15 -35.87
N VAL A 612 14.12 19.13 -36.47
CA VAL A 612 13.84 18.42 -37.72
C VAL A 612 13.72 19.38 -38.89
N THR A 613 14.33 19.02 -40.02
CA THR A 613 14.00 19.57 -41.35
C THR A 613 12.99 18.63 -41.99
N TYR A 614 11.74 19.07 -42.09
CA TYR A 614 10.64 18.26 -42.57
C TYR A 614 10.81 17.81 -44.03
N ASN A 615 10.39 16.58 -44.32
CA ASN A 615 10.03 16.09 -45.64
C ASN A 615 8.98 14.98 -45.47
N ALA A 616 8.10 14.81 -46.45
CA ALA A 616 7.13 13.72 -46.44
C ALA A 616 7.80 12.33 -46.51
N ASP A 617 8.92 12.19 -47.22
CA ASP A 617 9.75 10.98 -47.20
C ASP A 617 10.75 11.04 -46.02
N PRO A 618 10.68 10.12 -45.03
CA PRO A 618 11.59 10.12 -43.89
C PRO A 618 13.05 9.78 -44.26
N LYS A 619 13.31 9.27 -45.47
CA LYS A 619 14.67 9.10 -46.03
C LYS A 619 15.26 10.43 -46.50
N ALA A 620 14.41 11.42 -46.82
CA ALA A 620 14.81 12.77 -47.21
C ALA A 620 14.75 13.77 -46.04
N ALA A 621 13.83 13.56 -45.10
CA ALA A 621 13.72 14.34 -43.86
C ALA A 621 14.95 14.14 -42.97
N ARG A 622 15.30 15.15 -42.17
CA ARG A 622 16.53 15.15 -41.37
C ARG A 622 16.29 15.57 -39.94
N HIS A 623 16.91 14.87 -38.99
CA HIS A 623 17.00 15.30 -37.59
C HIS A 623 18.36 15.91 -37.28
N GLY A 624 18.42 16.74 -36.24
CA GLY A 624 19.65 17.22 -35.62
C GLY A 624 20.23 16.21 -34.63
N TRP A 625 21.53 16.36 -34.36
CA TRP A 625 22.20 15.76 -33.22
C TRP A 625 23.29 16.69 -32.70
N ASN A 626 23.48 16.68 -31.38
CA ASN A 626 24.35 17.62 -30.68
C ASN A 626 25.85 17.27 -30.78
N GLY A 627 26.68 18.12 -30.19
CA GLY A 627 28.14 17.97 -30.15
C GLY A 627 28.70 17.40 -28.85
N SER A 628 27.99 16.53 -28.12
CA SER A 628 28.49 16.00 -26.84
C SER A 628 29.72 15.10 -26.96
N GLY A 629 30.01 14.54 -28.13
CA GLY A 629 31.07 13.54 -28.30
C GLY A 629 30.56 12.13 -27.98
N SER A 630 31.48 11.17 -27.92
CA SER A 630 31.14 9.78 -27.63
C SER A 630 32.18 9.06 -26.80
N TRP A 631 31.76 7.99 -26.14
CA TRP A 631 32.61 6.99 -25.49
C TRP A 631 33.68 6.41 -26.43
N GLU A 632 33.47 6.33 -27.75
CA GLU A 632 34.40 5.65 -28.67
C GLU A 632 35.58 6.51 -29.20
N VAL A 633 35.40 7.38 -30.20
CA VAL A 633 36.51 8.18 -30.80
C VAL A 633 36.13 9.60 -31.18
N HIS A 634 34.84 9.93 -31.21
CA HIS A 634 34.37 11.20 -31.78
C HIS A 634 34.47 12.36 -30.79
N GLY A 635 35.06 13.46 -31.27
CA GLY A 635 35.26 14.68 -30.49
C GLY A 635 33.94 15.34 -30.07
N TYR A 636 33.96 15.96 -28.90
CA TYR A 636 32.93 16.90 -28.47
C TYR A 636 33.21 18.28 -29.08
N THR A 637 32.16 19.09 -29.27
CA THR A 637 32.27 20.48 -29.72
C THR A 637 31.03 21.25 -29.25
N LYS A 638 31.22 22.18 -28.32
CA LYS A 638 30.15 23.06 -27.85
C LYS A 638 29.53 23.82 -29.03
N GLY A 639 28.21 23.86 -29.09
CA GLY A 639 27.48 24.56 -30.15
C GLY A 639 27.46 23.84 -31.51
N GLN A 640 28.17 22.71 -31.67
CA GLN A 640 28.03 21.91 -32.88
C GLN A 640 26.65 21.25 -32.91
N SER A 641 25.96 21.44 -34.03
CA SER A 641 24.84 20.62 -34.47
C SER A 641 25.20 19.98 -35.80
N ARG A 642 24.86 18.71 -35.98
CA ARG A 642 24.97 17.98 -37.25
C ARG A 642 23.60 17.45 -37.61
N THR A 643 23.36 17.17 -38.89
CA THR A 643 22.10 16.56 -39.34
C THR A 643 22.32 15.17 -39.92
N SER A 644 21.29 14.33 -39.83
CA SER A 644 21.24 12.96 -40.33
C SER A 644 19.81 12.65 -40.77
N MET A 645 19.59 11.66 -41.64
CA MET A 645 18.22 11.30 -42.07
C MET A 645 17.45 10.66 -40.90
N LEU A 646 16.11 10.75 -40.85
CA LEU A 646 15.33 10.27 -39.70
C LEU A 646 15.61 8.80 -39.33
N LEU A 647 15.79 7.95 -40.35
CA LEU A 647 16.02 6.51 -40.23
C LEU A 647 17.50 6.13 -39.99
N ASN A 648 18.40 7.11 -39.89
CA ASN A 648 19.82 6.83 -39.69
C ASN A 648 20.10 6.50 -38.21
N LYS A 649 20.62 5.31 -37.98
CA LYS A 649 21.03 4.82 -36.66
C LYS A 649 22.54 4.81 -36.55
N TYR A 650 23.05 5.12 -35.36
CA TYR A 650 24.49 5.10 -35.08
C TYR A 650 24.79 4.55 -33.68
N GLY A 651 25.88 3.80 -33.56
CA GLY A 651 26.35 3.18 -32.31
C GLY A 651 26.79 4.13 -31.22
N LYS A 652 26.67 5.43 -31.47
CA LYS A 652 27.00 6.53 -30.57
C LYS A 652 25.89 7.59 -30.56
N LEU A 653 24.75 7.35 -31.21
CA LEU A 653 23.56 8.22 -31.15
C LEU A 653 22.56 7.62 -30.16
N GLY A 654 22.42 8.29 -29.03
CA GLY A 654 21.36 8.12 -28.04
C GLY A 654 20.43 9.33 -28.01
N LEU A 655 19.77 9.53 -26.87
CA LEU A 655 18.70 10.52 -26.73
C LEU A 655 18.60 11.09 -25.31
N ARG A 656 17.94 12.26 -25.21
CA ARG A 656 17.56 12.92 -23.98
C ARG A 656 16.22 13.62 -24.21
N CYS A 657 15.29 13.49 -23.27
CA CYS A 657 13.97 14.11 -23.39
C CYS A 657 13.91 15.45 -22.63
N ALA A 658 13.09 16.36 -23.16
CA ALA A 658 12.69 17.61 -22.54
C ALA A 658 11.15 17.62 -22.37
N TYR A 659 10.67 18.24 -21.30
CA TYR A 659 9.29 18.25 -20.87
C TYR A 659 8.83 19.69 -20.61
N PRO A 660 7.51 19.98 -20.74
CA PRO A 660 6.95 21.29 -20.39
C PRO A 660 7.25 21.73 -18.95
#